data_AF-A0A060YRM3-F1
#
_entry.id   AF-A0A060YRM3-F1
#
_cell.length_a   1.000
_cell.length_b   1.000
_cell.length_c   1.000
_cell.angle_alpha   90.00
_cell.angle_beta   90.00
_cell.angle_gamma   90.00
#
_symmetry.space_group_name_H-M   'P 1'
#
loop_
_entity.id
_entity.type
_entity.pdbx_description
1 polymer ?
#
loop_
_entity_poly.entity_id
_entity_poly.type
_entity_poly.pdbx_seq_one_letter_code
_entity_poly.pdbx_strand_id
1 'polypeptide(L)'
;MLYQRPQTDMADAAERLFDLVDSFAESAKRKAAVWPLQIILLILCPEITHVISREVVEESKANKKLFLESLRKALAGQGGSKQLTESAAIACVKLCKASTYINLEDHSGIFLLVQSFVVDLKALLFSPTKPFSRGAGSQNADVDLMIDCFVSCFRINPHNNQHFKVCLASSSPSTFHFVLVNSLHRIITNSDLDWWSKIDAVYCYSGELRLMFSDTLSRVMQGLHTHAPLRMTSSLSFKEKMTTSLKFKERTTDLDTRSYKCLLLVLVKLIHADPKLMLHNPGKQAQETQSSTAELIAGLVQLVPLANTAQLSQEAMEVSLYSFSLTPTPSTLLLYSFSFCPFQLYSLALNCQLQALLVLHLPETIELWNPEAPIETFWDISSQVLFLICKKLIGHQMVNSTEVLKWLREILICRNKFLLKNKECATQGSGIPICRQAQTKLEVCLYMFLWSPDTEAVLVAMSCFRHLCEEADIRSSADEVPVQTILPNYATFTEFASVSNMMATGRSTLQKRVMALLRRIEHPTTGNTEAWEDTLAKWEQDTKQILNFPKNKVEDGQEWINMTGFLCALGGVCLSQRSKPCGPATYSPPMGPMSERKYSMVSVGSCDVSNAGTSATCSSSTETPLGMFLDRLLALLVCGHERVGLHVRTNVKELLGLELSPVLYHMLFNKLRNSIGRFFDTQGPVPINDTNTQFVEQTIAIMKNLLDNHAEGSSEHLGQASIETMMLNLVRYVRILGNTLHAIQMKTKLCQLVEVMMERRDDLSFCQEMKFR
;
A
#
# COMPACT_ATOMS: atom_id res chain seq x y z
N MET A 1 6.18 28.06 -37.56
CA MET A 1 7.40 28.55 -38.26
C MET A 1 7.46 28.11 -39.72
N LEU A 2 7.59 26.82 -40.08
CA LEU A 2 7.79 26.40 -41.49
C LEU A 2 6.65 26.76 -42.44
N TYR A 3 5.40 26.57 -42.00
CA TYR A 3 4.21 26.93 -42.77
C TYR A 3 3.92 28.45 -42.73
N GLN A 4 4.21 29.10 -41.60
CA GLN A 4 4.05 30.55 -41.41
C GLN A 4 5.12 31.39 -42.13
N ARG A 5 6.32 30.83 -42.38
CA ARG A 5 7.43 31.43 -43.13
C ARG A 5 8.06 30.36 -44.02
N PRO A 6 7.48 30.09 -45.20
CA PRO A 6 8.01 29.11 -46.13
C PRO A 6 9.45 29.46 -46.52
N GLN A 7 10.37 28.51 -46.39
CA GLN A 7 11.73 28.64 -46.91
C GLN A 7 11.78 28.05 -48.32
N THR A 8 11.94 28.91 -49.32
CA THR A 8 11.95 28.54 -50.74
C THR A 8 13.04 27.52 -51.07
N ASP A 9 14.25 27.72 -50.57
CA ASP A 9 15.40 26.85 -50.87
C ASP A 9 15.17 25.41 -50.38
N MET A 10 14.55 25.27 -49.21
CA MET A 10 14.22 23.97 -48.62
C MET A 10 13.04 23.30 -49.36
N ALA A 11 12.02 24.07 -49.73
CA ALA A 11 10.89 23.56 -50.53
C ALA A 11 11.36 23.09 -51.92
N ASP A 12 12.25 23.83 -52.56
CA ASP A 12 12.86 23.48 -53.85
C ASP A 12 13.72 22.21 -53.74
N ALA A 13 14.52 22.09 -52.69
CA ALA A 13 15.31 20.89 -52.42
C ALA A 13 14.42 19.66 -52.15
N ALA A 14 13.36 19.84 -51.35
CA ALA A 14 12.40 18.77 -51.04
C ALA A 14 11.63 18.32 -52.28
N GLU A 15 11.23 19.25 -53.16
CA GLU A 15 10.61 18.92 -54.45
C GLU A 15 11.55 18.15 -55.37
N ARG A 16 12.79 18.61 -55.56
CA ARG A 16 13.77 17.90 -56.40
C ARG A 16 14.04 16.49 -55.88
N LEU A 17 14.14 16.34 -54.56
CA LEU A 17 14.33 15.04 -53.93
C LEU A 17 13.08 14.16 -54.11
N PHE A 18 11.87 14.74 -54.06
CA PHE A 18 10.64 14.01 -54.34
C PHE A 18 10.68 13.43 -55.76
N ASP A 19 10.99 14.23 -56.76
CA ASP A 19 11.01 13.79 -58.16
C ASP A 19 12.10 12.72 -58.40
N LEU A 20 13.26 12.85 -57.75
CA LEU A 20 14.31 11.82 -57.78
C LEU A 20 13.82 10.50 -57.17
N VAL A 21 13.18 10.57 -56.00
CA VAL A 21 12.66 9.39 -55.30
C VAL A 21 11.52 8.74 -56.08
N ASP A 22 10.68 9.54 -56.74
CA ASP A 22 9.58 9.05 -57.59
C ASP A 22 10.11 8.29 -58.80
N SER A 23 11.19 8.77 -59.43
CA SER A 23 11.84 8.07 -60.54
C SER A 23 12.43 6.71 -60.13
N PHE A 24 12.89 6.58 -58.88
CA PHE A 24 13.38 5.31 -58.33
C PHE A 24 12.25 4.29 -58.05
N ALA A 25 11.02 4.76 -57.90
CA ALA A 25 9.87 3.98 -57.43
C ALA A 25 9.19 3.15 -58.55
N GLU A 26 9.97 2.39 -59.33
CA GLU A 26 9.48 1.67 -60.52
C GLU A 26 8.65 0.41 -60.19
N SER A 27 8.92 -0.22 -59.04
CA SER A 27 8.24 -1.47 -58.61
C SER A 27 7.42 -1.26 -57.33
N ALA A 28 6.41 -2.11 -57.10
CA ALA A 28 5.60 -2.07 -55.88
C ALA A 28 6.44 -2.14 -54.59
N LYS A 29 7.53 -2.92 -54.59
CA LYS A 29 8.46 -3.02 -53.45
C LYS A 29 9.24 -1.72 -53.23
N ARG A 30 9.76 -1.10 -54.29
CA ARG A 30 10.48 0.18 -54.19
C ARG A 30 9.54 1.32 -53.80
N LYS A 31 8.34 1.38 -54.40
CA LYS A 31 7.24 2.28 -54.01
C LYS A 31 6.96 2.18 -52.51
N ALA A 32 6.72 0.97 -52.00
CA ALA A 32 6.47 0.75 -50.58
C ALA A 32 7.63 1.23 -49.67
N ALA A 33 8.88 1.16 -50.12
CA ALA A 33 10.02 1.62 -49.33
C ALA A 33 10.12 3.15 -49.22
N VAL A 34 9.63 3.89 -50.23
CA VAL A 34 9.86 5.33 -50.34
C VAL A 34 8.62 6.20 -50.08
N TRP A 35 7.41 5.65 -50.12
CA TRP A 35 6.17 6.40 -49.86
C TRP A 35 6.16 7.19 -48.53
N PRO A 36 6.68 6.65 -47.40
CA PRO A 36 6.75 7.41 -46.16
C PRO A 36 7.73 8.60 -46.22
N LEU A 37 8.74 8.54 -47.10
CA LEU A 37 9.64 9.67 -47.36
C LEU A 37 8.98 10.68 -48.30
N GLN A 38 8.38 10.21 -49.40
CA GLN A 38 7.69 11.07 -50.38
C GLN A 38 6.61 11.94 -49.74
N ILE A 39 5.83 11.41 -48.78
CA ILE A 39 4.84 12.22 -48.08
C ILE A 39 5.47 13.29 -47.17
N ILE A 40 6.60 13.00 -46.51
CA ILE A 40 7.31 13.97 -45.68
C ILE A 40 7.86 15.10 -46.56
N LEU A 41 8.48 14.76 -47.69
CA LEU A 41 8.98 15.74 -48.66
C LEU A 41 7.86 16.64 -49.16
N LEU A 42 6.68 16.06 -49.43
CA LEU A 42 5.51 16.84 -49.83
C LEU A 42 5.02 17.79 -48.73
N ILE A 43 5.00 17.35 -47.47
CA ILE A 43 4.61 18.18 -46.31
C ILE A 43 5.55 19.38 -46.14
N LEU A 44 6.84 19.24 -46.48
CA LEU A 44 7.81 20.34 -46.45
C LEU A 44 7.58 21.38 -47.56
N CYS A 45 6.71 21.10 -48.52
CA CYS A 45 6.34 21.98 -49.64
C CYS A 45 4.89 22.50 -49.47
N PRO A 46 4.64 23.52 -48.61
CA PRO A 46 3.29 24.00 -48.31
C PRO A 46 2.54 24.54 -49.55
N GLU A 47 3.22 25.28 -50.43
CA GLU A 47 2.62 25.82 -51.66
C GLU A 47 2.14 24.71 -52.60
N ILE A 48 2.98 23.68 -52.79
CA ILE A 48 2.64 22.52 -53.62
C ILE A 48 1.45 21.78 -53.01
N THR A 49 1.45 21.60 -51.68
CA THR A 49 0.35 20.96 -50.94
C THR A 49 -0.98 21.69 -51.14
N HIS A 50 -0.96 23.02 -51.19
CA HIS A 50 -2.14 23.82 -51.50
C HIS A 50 -2.56 23.69 -52.97
N VAL A 51 -1.62 23.74 -53.92
CA VAL A 51 -1.93 23.60 -55.37
C VAL A 51 -2.53 22.23 -55.69
N ILE A 52 -1.95 21.14 -55.20
CA ILE A 52 -2.42 19.78 -55.49
C ILE A 52 -3.75 19.43 -54.80
N SER A 53 -4.18 20.23 -53.82
CA SER A 53 -5.49 20.10 -53.19
C SER A 53 -6.64 20.62 -54.06
N ARG A 54 -6.34 21.35 -55.15
CA ARG A 54 -7.32 21.87 -56.12
C ARG A 54 -7.64 20.85 -57.22
N GLU A 55 -8.80 21.00 -57.87
CA GLU A 55 -9.24 20.08 -58.93
C GLU A 55 -8.33 20.14 -60.17
N VAL A 56 -7.90 21.33 -60.58
CA VAL A 56 -6.99 21.56 -61.71
C VAL A 56 -5.56 21.70 -61.18
N VAL A 57 -4.65 20.84 -61.66
CA VAL A 57 -3.24 20.80 -61.26
C VAL A 57 -2.38 20.94 -62.50
N GLU A 58 -1.35 21.79 -62.43
CA GLU A 58 -0.37 21.97 -63.51
C GLU A 58 0.34 20.66 -63.84
N GLU A 59 0.67 20.47 -65.12
CA GLU A 59 1.35 19.26 -65.61
C GLU A 59 2.69 19.00 -64.90
N SER A 60 3.38 20.08 -64.51
CA SER A 60 4.63 20.04 -63.72
C SER A 60 4.48 19.42 -62.32
N LYS A 61 3.26 19.37 -61.77
CA LYS A 61 2.96 18.79 -60.45
C LYS A 61 2.06 17.55 -60.53
N ALA A 62 1.81 17.02 -61.74
CA ALA A 62 0.90 15.89 -61.95
C ALA A 62 1.37 14.59 -61.26
N ASN A 63 2.68 14.33 -61.23
CA ASN A 63 3.26 13.17 -60.55
C ASN A 63 2.93 13.14 -59.05
N LYS A 64 2.95 14.31 -58.39
CA LYS A 64 2.62 14.47 -56.96
C LYS A 64 1.14 14.17 -56.68
N LYS A 65 0.24 14.58 -57.59
CA LYS A 65 -1.19 14.22 -57.52
C LYS A 65 -1.42 12.72 -57.74
N LEU A 66 -0.76 12.12 -58.74
CA LEU A 66 -0.82 10.68 -59.01
C LEU A 66 -0.30 9.84 -57.83
N PHE A 67 0.73 10.31 -57.14
CA PHE A 67 1.22 9.71 -55.90
C PHE A 67 0.12 9.68 -54.82
N LEU A 68 -0.54 10.81 -54.57
CA LEU A 68 -1.65 10.90 -53.61
C LEU A 68 -2.84 10.00 -53.98
N GLU A 69 -3.20 9.92 -55.26
CA GLU A 69 -4.23 8.99 -55.74
C GLU A 69 -3.81 7.53 -55.55
N SER A 70 -2.54 7.21 -55.75
CA SER A 70 -2.00 5.87 -55.52
C SER A 70 -2.07 5.47 -54.04
N LEU A 71 -1.79 6.41 -53.13
CA LEU A 71 -1.98 6.21 -51.69
C LEU A 71 -3.46 5.94 -51.37
N ARG A 72 -4.38 6.73 -51.94
CA ARG A 72 -5.83 6.57 -51.70
C ARG A 72 -6.32 5.20 -52.17
N LYS A 73 -5.94 4.79 -53.38
CA LYS A 73 -6.27 3.46 -53.94
C LYS A 73 -5.69 2.32 -53.10
N ALA A 74 -4.48 2.49 -52.56
CA ALA A 74 -3.88 1.50 -51.67
C ALA A 74 -4.64 1.36 -50.34
N LEU A 75 -5.05 2.48 -49.72
CA LEU A 75 -5.86 2.45 -48.49
C LEU A 75 -7.25 1.84 -48.70
N ALA A 76 -7.89 2.13 -49.83
CA ALA A 76 -9.20 1.58 -50.19
C ALA A 76 -9.17 0.07 -50.55
N GLY A 77 -8.00 -0.59 -50.46
CA GLY A 77 -7.84 -2.01 -50.79
C GLY A 77 -7.89 -2.32 -52.30
N GLN A 78 -7.87 -1.29 -53.15
CA GLN A 78 -7.87 -1.41 -54.61
C GLN A 78 -6.45 -1.64 -55.18
N GLY A 79 -5.41 -1.34 -54.40
CA GLY A 79 -4.03 -1.65 -54.74
C GLY A 79 -3.65 -3.06 -54.29
N GLY A 80 -3.61 -4.03 -55.22
CA GLY A 80 -3.43 -5.47 -54.95
C GLY A 80 -2.14 -5.93 -54.23
N SER A 81 -1.35 -5.05 -53.61
CA SER A 81 -0.16 -5.39 -52.81
C SER A 81 -0.34 -5.00 -51.35
N LYS A 82 -0.19 -5.99 -50.46
CA LYS A 82 -0.21 -5.79 -49.00
C LYS A 82 0.86 -4.79 -48.55
N GLN A 83 2.07 -4.87 -49.11
CA GLN A 83 3.19 -3.97 -48.77
C GLN A 83 2.91 -2.51 -49.15
N LEU A 84 2.21 -2.28 -50.27
CA LEU A 84 1.79 -0.93 -50.65
C LEU A 84 0.74 -0.40 -49.68
N THR A 85 -0.22 -1.24 -49.28
CA THR A 85 -1.24 -0.86 -48.29
C THR A 85 -0.62 -0.51 -46.93
N GLU A 86 0.31 -1.34 -46.45
CA GLU A 86 1.06 -1.12 -45.22
C GLU A 86 1.88 0.19 -45.27
N SER A 87 2.55 0.45 -46.38
CA SER A 87 3.33 1.67 -46.58
C SER A 87 2.46 2.92 -46.71
N ALA A 88 1.32 2.81 -47.40
CA ALA A 88 0.35 3.90 -47.50
C ALA A 88 -0.21 4.29 -46.14
N ALA A 89 -0.47 3.32 -45.26
CA ALA A 89 -0.90 3.58 -43.88
C ALA A 89 0.15 4.40 -43.13
N ILE A 90 1.44 4.01 -43.19
CA ILE A 90 2.54 4.75 -42.55
C ILE A 90 2.63 6.18 -43.08
N ALA A 91 2.57 6.35 -44.40
CA ALA A 91 2.63 7.66 -45.03
C ALA A 91 1.46 8.56 -44.61
N CYS A 92 0.23 8.04 -44.61
CA CYS A 92 -0.95 8.81 -44.27
C CYS A 92 -1.04 9.14 -42.76
N VAL A 93 -0.56 8.27 -41.87
CA VAL A 93 -0.44 8.62 -40.44
C VAL A 93 0.56 9.74 -40.23
N LYS A 94 1.70 9.73 -40.94
CA LYS A 94 2.67 10.84 -40.89
C LYS A 94 2.06 12.16 -41.37
N LEU A 95 1.26 12.12 -42.44
CA LEU A 95 0.50 13.29 -42.92
C LEU A 95 -0.49 13.80 -41.85
N CYS A 96 -1.30 12.91 -41.27
CA CYS A 96 -2.24 13.28 -40.21
C CYS A 96 -1.49 13.90 -39.02
N LYS A 97 -0.41 13.27 -38.55
CA LYS A 97 0.40 13.77 -37.44
C LYS A 97 0.98 15.14 -37.72
N ALA A 98 1.60 15.34 -38.89
CA ALA A 98 2.16 16.62 -39.28
C ALA A 98 1.10 17.73 -39.32
N SER A 99 -0.11 17.43 -39.83
CA SER A 99 -1.20 18.41 -39.88
C SER A 99 -1.60 18.96 -38.51
N THR A 100 -1.44 18.19 -37.43
CA THR A 100 -1.77 18.65 -36.07
C THR A 100 -0.84 19.74 -35.54
N TYR A 101 0.36 19.90 -36.11
CA TYR A 101 1.33 20.92 -35.71
C TYR A 101 1.16 22.24 -36.49
N ILE A 102 0.13 22.34 -37.33
CA ILE A 102 -0.21 23.52 -38.12
C ILE A 102 -1.54 24.05 -37.59
N ASN A 103 -1.65 25.36 -37.39
CA ASN A 103 -2.90 25.98 -36.96
C ASN A 103 -3.94 25.90 -38.11
N LEU A 104 -5.17 25.50 -37.78
CA LEU A 104 -6.29 25.34 -38.72
C LEU A 104 -6.61 26.62 -39.48
N GLU A 105 -6.40 27.78 -38.85
CA GLU A 105 -6.71 29.10 -39.43
C GLU A 105 -5.77 29.51 -40.56
N ASP A 106 -4.55 28.94 -40.63
CA ASP A 106 -3.49 29.46 -41.50
C ASP A 106 -3.34 28.69 -42.84
N HIS A 107 -3.68 27.40 -42.93
CA HIS A 107 -3.32 26.57 -44.10
C HIS A 107 -4.30 25.43 -44.46
N SER A 108 -5.35 25.73 -45.23
CA SER A 108 -6.43 24.79 -45.60
C SER A 108 -6.02 23.59 -46.47
N GLY A 109 -4.96 23.70 -47.28
CA GLY A 109 -4.58 22.67 -48.26
C GLY A 109 -4.21 21.31 -47.65
N ILE A 110 -3.40 21.30 -46.59
CA ILE A 110 -3.00 20.04 -45.92
C ILE A 110 -4.19 19.38 -45.22
N PHE A 111 -5.14 20.16 -44.68
CA PHE A 111 -6.34 19.63 -44.03
C PHE A 111 -7.29 18.98 -45.04
N LEU A 112 -7.47 19.57 -46.23
CA LEU A 112 -8.24 18.95 -47.32
C LEU A 112 -7.65 17.59 -47.74
N LEU A 113 -6.32 17.52 -47.84
CA LEU A 113 -5.65 16.25 -48.12
C LEU A 113 -5.91 15.21 -47.03
N VAL A 114 -5.73 15.58 -45.75
CA VAL A 114 -5.99 14.70 -44.61
C VAL A 114 -7.44 14.19 -44.61
N GLN A 115 -8.42 15.06 -44.86
CA GLN A 115 -9.84 14.68 -44.95
C GLN A 115 -10.08 13.62 -46.03
N SER A 116 -9.33 13.67 -47.13
CA SER A 116 -9.44 12.71 -48.24
C SER A 116 -8.87 11.31 -47.95
N PHE A 117 -8.12 11.13 -46.85
CA PHE A 117 -7.51 9.85 -46.46
C PHE A 117 -8.00 9.31 -45.12
N VAL A 118 -8.43 10.18 -44.20
CA VAL A 118 -8.65 9.82 -42.79
C VAL A 118 -9.72 8.75 -42.59
N VAL A 119 -10.76 8.70 -43.43
CA VAL A 119 -11.85 7.73 -43.32
C VAL A 119 -11.35 6.33 -43.68
N ASP A 120 -10.70 6.18 -44.84
CA ASP A 120 -10.14 4.90 -45.29
C ASP A 120 -9.01 4.44 -44.38
N LEU A 121 -8.19 5.38 -43.89
CA LEU A 121 -7.12 5.09 -42.93
C LEU A 121 -7.67 4.54 -41.61
N LYS A 122 -8.75 5.16 -41.07
CA LYS A 122 -9.42 4.68 -39.86
C LYS A 122 -10.02 3.28 -40.09
N ALA A 123 -10.68 3.07 -41.22
CA ALA A 123 -11.28 1.77 -41.58
C ALA A 123 -10.22 0.67 -41.73
N LEU A 124 -9.01 1.01 -42.20
CA LEU A 124 -7.90 0.07 -42.31
C LEU A 124 -7.26 -0.27 -40.96
N LEU A 125 -6.94 0.75 -40.15
CA LEU A 125 -6.19 0.55 -38.90
C LEU A 125 -7.06 0.06 -37.74
N PHE A 126 -8.31 0.52 -37.65
CA PHE A 126 -9.22 0.22 -36.56
C PHE A 126 -10.35 -0.72 -37.01
N SER A 127 -10.01 -1.79 -37.73
CA SER A 127 -10.95 -2.86 -38.10
C SER A 127 -10.82 -4.07 -37.16
N PRO A 128 -11.84 -4.38 -36.33
CA PRO A 128 -11.81 -5.55 -35.44
C PRO A 128 -11.84 -6.89 -36.20
N THR A 129 -12.51 -6.93 -37.36
CA THR A 129 -12.69 -8.15 -38.15
C THR A 129 -11.44 -8.52 -38.96
N LYS A 130 -10.61 -7.53 -39.29
CA LYS A 130 -9.34 -7.72 -39.99
C LYS A 130 -8.27 -6.81 -39.36
N PRO A 131 -7.68 -7.20 -38.22
CA PRO A 131 -6.68 -6.39 -37.55
C PRO A 131 -5.48 -6.10 -38.45
N PHE A 132 -5.02 -4.85 -38.44
CA PHE A 132 -3.84 -4.43 -39.19
C PHE A 132 -2.58 -5.12 -38.63
N SER A 133 -1.77 -5.73 -39.49
CA SER A 133 -0.48 -6.31 -39.09
C SER A 133 0.51 -6.40 -40.25
N ARG A 134 1.72 -5.87 -40.03
CA ARG A 134 2.88 -5.98 -40.93
C ARG A 134 3.69 -7.28 -40.75
N GLY A 135 3.29 -8.15 -39.81
CA GLY A 135 3.92 -9.45 -39.55
C GLY A 135 4.65 -9.55 -38.20
N ALA A 136 5.23 -10.72 -37.92
CA ALA A 136 5.71 -11.12 -36.59
C ALA A 136 6.89 -10.30 -36.01
N GLY A 137 7.48 -9.37 -36.77
CA GLY A 137 8.56 -8.49 -36.32
C GLY A 137 8.18 -7.01 -36.17
N SER A 138 6.92 -6.64 -36.42
CA SER A 138 6.48 -5.24 -36.47
C SER A 138 5.32 -4.90 -35.54
N GLN A 139 4.94 -5.80 -34.63
CA GLN A 139 3.78 -5.63 -33.74
C GLN A 139 3.85 -4.34 -32.92
N ASN A 140 4.98 -4.06 -32.26
CA ASN A 140 5.16 -2.82 -31.50
C ASN A 140 5.07 -1.58 -32.40
N ALA A 141 5.73 -1.63 -33.56
CA ALA A 141 5.68 -0.52 -34.51
C ALA A 141 4.28 -0.33 -35.14
N ASP A 142 3.46 -1.38 -35.21
CA ASP A 142 2.05 -1.33 -35.64
C ASP A 142 1.19 -0.63 -34.58
N VAL A 143 1.39 -1.00 -33.31
CA VAL A 143 0.75 -0.34 -32.16
C VAL A 143 1.11 1.15 -32.11
N ASP A 144 2.40 1.50 -32.25
CA ASP A 144 2.84 2.91 -32.29
C ASP A 144 2.19 3.69 -33.43
N LEU A 145 2.11 3.09 -34.61
CA LEU A 145 1.45 3.67 -35.77
C LEU A 145 -0.04 3.92 -35.49
N MET A 146 -0.72 2.98 -34.85
CA MET A 146 -2.12 3.13 -34.47
C MET A 146 -2.33 4.21 -33.40
N ILE A 147 -1.46 4.29 -32.39
CA ILE A 147 -1.50 5.35 -31.37
C ILE A 147 -1.27 6.72 -32.03
N ASP A 148 -0.26 6.84 -32.90
CA ASP A 148 -0.01 8.08 -33.65
C ASP A 148 -1.21 8.47 -34.51
N CYS A 149 -1.86 7.50 -35.17
CA CYS A 149 -3.08 7.74 -35.92
C CYS A 149 -4.22 8.23 -35.03
N PHE A 150 -4.44 7.57 -33.88
CA PHE A 150 -5.51 7.90 -32.94
C PHE A 150 -5.34 9.32 -32.40
N VAL A 151 -4.16 9.64 -31.85
CA VAL A 151 -3.84 10.96 -31.30
C VAL A 151 -3.99 12.04 -32.37
N SER A 152 -3.53 11.76 -33.60
CA SER A 152 -3.68 12.71 -34.71
C SER A 152 -5.15 12.93 -35.06
N CYS A 153 -5.93 11.85 -35.18
CA CYS A 153 -7.36 11.93 -35.47
C CYS A 153 -8.13 12.72 -34.41
N PHE A 154 -7.81 12.52 -33.14
CA PHE A 154 -8.40 13.27 -32.03
C PHE A 154 -8.09 14.78 -32.14
N ARG A 155 -6.82 15.14 -32.36
CA ARG A 155 -6.40 16.54 -32.48
C ARG A 155 -6.94 17.24 -33.72
N ILE A 156 -7.18 16.52 -34.82
CA ILE A 156 -7.79 17.06 -36.04
C ILE A 156 -9.29 17.30 -35.84
N ASN A 157 -10.00 16.34 -35.25
CA ASN A 157 -11.44 16.45 -35.01
C ASN A 157 -11.84 15.64 -33.76
N PRO A 158 -11.89 16.29 -32.58
CA PRO A 158 -12.13 15.62 -31.30
C PRO A 158 -13.58 15.08 -31.16
N HIS A 159 -14.50 15.53 -31.99
CA HIS A 159 -15.89 15.05 -31.97
C HIS A 159 -16.11 13.81 -32.84
N ASN A 160 -15.20 13.52 -33.78
CA ASN A 160 -15.29 12.34 -34.66
C ASN A 160 -14.71 11.08 -33.99
N ASN A 161 -15.50 10.52 -33.08
CA ASN A 161 -15.11 9.45 -32.15
C ASN A 161 -15.46 8.02 -32.62
N GLN A 162 -15.59 7.78 -33.93
CA GLN A 162 -15.92 6.43 -34.44
C GLN A 162 -14.86 5.38 -34.04
N HIS A 163 -13.59 5.67 -34.35
CA HIS A 163 -12.44 4.84 -33.96
C HIS A 163 -12.32 4.68 -32.44
N PHE A 164 -12.64 5.72 -31.66
CA PHE A 164 -12.72 5.64 -30.21
C PHE A 164 -13.71 4.57 -29.75
N LYS A 165 -14.96 4.59 -30.26
CA LYS A 165 -15.99 3.61 -29.91
C LYS A 165 -15.59 2.18 -30.29
N VAL A 166 -14.92 2.00 -31.43
CA VAL A 166 -14.37 0.70 -31.84
C VAL A 166 -13.35 0.21 -30.83
N CYS A 167 -12.40 1.04 -30.42
CA CYS A 167 -11.40 0.64 -29.44
C CYS A 167 -11.96 0.54 -28.01
N LEU A 168 -13.10 1.14 -27.69
CA LEU A 168 -13.73 1.07 -26.37
C LEU A 168 -14.59 -0.18 -26.18
N ALA A 169 -15.13 -0.74 -27.28
CA ALA A 169 -16.03 -1.88 -27.22
C ALA A 169 -15.41 -3.10 -26.49
N SER A 170 -16.18 -3.73 -25.61
CA SER A 170 -15.73 -4.89 -24.81
C SER A 170 -15.40 -6.13 -25.65
N SER A 171 -15.94 -6.22 -26.86
CA SER A 171 -15.65 -7.28 -27.83
C SER A 171 -14.37 -7.05 -28.65
N SER A 172 -13.75 -5.87 -28.53
CA SER A 172 -12.56 -5.53 -29.29
C SER A 172 -11.31 -6.23 -28.76
N PRO A 173 -10.30 -6.49 -29.61
CA PRO A 173 -9.04 -7.10 -29.19
C PRO A 173 -8.32 -6.27 -28.12
N SER A 174 -7.59 -6.93 -27.21
CA SER A 174 -6.81 -6.28 -26.15
C SER A 174 -5.79 -5.25 -26.68
N THR A 175 -5.25 -5.47 -27.88
CA THR A 175 -4.38 -4.50 -28.57
C THR A 175 -5.09 -3.18 -28.84
N PHE A 176 -6.39 -3.18 -29.15
CA PHE A 176 -7.16 -1.96 -29.41
C PHE A 176 -7.42 -1.19 -28.11
N HIS A 177 -7.73 -1.91 -27.02
CA HIS A 177 -7.83 -1.33 -25.69
C HIS A 177 -6.49 -0.68 -25.28
N PHE A 178 -5.38 -1.37 -25.53
CA PHE A 178 -4.04 -0.85 -25.27
C PHE A 178 -3.72 0.41 -26.08
N VAL A 179 -4.05 0.43 -27.38
CA VAL A 179 -3.91 1.61 -28.24
C VAL A 179 -4.74 2.77 -27.71
N LEU A 180 -6.01 2.53 -27.35
CA LEU A 180 -6.90 3.56 -26.80
C LEU A 180 -6.29 4.21 -25.56
N VAL A 181 -5.97 3.41 -24.54
CA VAL A 181 -5.50 3.93 -23.24
C VAL A 181 -4.18 4.68 -23.39
N ASN A 182 -3.22 4.17 -24.18
CA ASN A 182 -1.96 4.88 -24.44
C ASN A 182 -2.16 6.17 -25.26
N SER A 183 -3.13 6.18 -26.17
CA SER A 183 -3.45 7.40 -26.94
C SER A 183 -4.01 8.49 -26.04
N LEU A 184 -4.92 8.14 -25.13
CA LEU A 184 -5.46 9.08 -24.14
C LEU A 184 -4.37 9.59 -23.19
N HIS A 185 -3.53 8.70 -22.68
CA HIS A 185 -2.39 9.08 -21.86
C HIS A 185 -1.47 10.08 -22.60
N ARG A 186 -1.17 9.83 -23.88
CA ARG A 186 -0.36 10.73 -24.72
C ARG A 186 -1.03 12.08 -25.00
N ILE A 187 -2.35 12.11 -25.14
CA ILE A 187 -3.11 13.37 -25.28
C ILE A 187 -2.98 14.20 -24.00
N ILE A 188 -3.07 13.58 -22.83
CA ILE A 188 -2.94 14.25 -21.53
C ILE A 188 -1.51 14.77 -21.32
N THR A 189 -0.50 13.93 -21.53
CA THR A 189 0.89 14.30 -21.23
C THR A 189 1.54 15.23 -22.27
N ASN A 190 1.04 15.26 -23.51
CA ASN A 190 1.61 16.08 -24.57
C ASN A 190 0.58 17.13 -25.03
N SER A 191 0.50 18.25 -24.31
CA SER A 191 -0.43 19.36 -24.55
C SER A 191 0.28 20.70 -24.76
N ASP A 192 1.45 20.68 -25.41
CA ASP A 192 2.35 21.83 -25.55
C ASP A 192 1.83 22.96 -26.46
N LEU A 193 0.78 22.72 -27.26
CA LEU A 193 0.24 23.69 -28.22
C LEU A 193 -1.17 24.13 -27.83
N ASP A 194 -1.41 25.44 -27.80
CA ASP A 194 -2.67 26.03 -27.33
C ASP A 194 -3.91 25.62 -28.14
N TRP A 195 -3.74 25.30 -29.44
CA TRP A 195 -4.84 24.88 -30.32
C TRP A 195 -5.12 23.38 -30.27
N TRP A 196 -4.31 22.57 -29.57
CA TRP A 196 -4.63 21.16 -29.40
C TRP A 196 -5.83 20.99 -28.47
N SER A 197 -6.81 20.21 -28.93
CA SER A 197 -7.98 19.85 -28.12
C SER A 197 -7.55 19.13 -26.84
N LYS A 198 -8.19 19.50 -25.73
CA LYS A 198 -7.96 18.89 -24.42
C LYS A 198 -8.73 17.58 -24.30
N ILE A 199 -8.40 16.80 -23.28
CA ILE A 199 -8.99 15.48 -23.03
C ILE A 199 -10.47 15.54 -22.61
N ASP A 200 -10.99 16.71 -22.27
CA ASP A 200 -12.36 16.96 -21.82
C ASP A 200 -13.43 16.49 -22.82
N ALA A 201 -13.12 16.51 -24.12
CA ALA A 201 -13.99 15.95 -25.17
C ALA A 201 -14.30 14.44 -24.99
N VAL A 202 -13.51 13.73 -24.18
CA VAL A 202 -13.63 12.28 -23.95
C VAL A 202 -14.37 11.95 -22.64
N TYR A 203 -14.62 12.94 -21.77
CA TYR A 203 -15.25 12.70 -20.47
C TYR A 203 -16.65 12.06 -20.55
N CYS A 204 -17.36 12.18 -21.68
CA CYS A 204 -18.62 11.47 -21.87
C CYS A 204 -18.49 9.93 -21.89
N TYR A 205 -17.28 9.39 -22.05
CA TYR A 205 -16.97 7.95 -22.08
C TYR A 205 -16.38 7.41 -20.77
N SER A 206 -16.39 8.20 -19.69
CA SER A 206 -15.82 7.82 -18.39
C SER A 206 -16.42 6.54 -17.81
N GLY A 207 -17.72 6.30 -18.03
CA GLY A 207 -18.40 5.08 -17.58
C GLY A 207 -17.82 3.82 -18.21
N GLU A 208 -17.66 3.82 -19.52
CA GLU A 208 -17.12 2.71 -20.28
C GLU A 208 -15.64 2.48 -19.99
N LEU A 209 -14.86 3.54 -19.74
CA LEU A 209 -13.47 3.42 -19.30
C LEU A 209 -13.34 2.76 -17.91
N ARG A 210 -14.24 3.10 -16.96
CA ARG A 210 -14.29 2.41 -15.66
C ARG A 210 -14.68 0.93 -15.80
N LEU A 211 -15.62 0.61 -16.70
CA LEU A 211 -15.97 -0.78 -17.01
C LEU A 211 -14.78 -1.53 -17.60
N MET A 212 -14.04 -0.93 -18.54
CA MET A 212 -12.80 -1.51 -19.09
C MET A 212 -11.78 -1.79 -17.99
N PHE A 213 -11.61 -0.88 -17.04
CA PHE A 213 -10.73 -1.09 -15.88
C PHE A 213 -11.19 -2.27 -15.02
N SER A 214 -12.48 -2.32 -14.65
CA SER A 214 -13.05 -3.40 -13.83
C SER A 214 -12.93 -4.77 -14.50
N ASP A 215 -13.25 -4.85 -15.80
CA ASP A 215 -13.13 -6.07 -16.59
C ASP A 215 -11.68 -6.54 -16.69
N THR A 216 -10.75 -5.62 -16.95
CA THR A 216 -9.31 -5.92 -17.03
C THR A 216 -8.80 -6.42 -15.67
N LEU A 217 -9.17 -5.74 -14.58
CA LEU A 217 -8.83 -6.13 -13.22
C LEU A 217 -9.34 -7.54 -12.90
N SER A 218 -10.61 -7.82 -13.17
CA SER A 218 -11.23 -9.13 -12.96
C SER A 218 -10.49 -10.25 -13.71
N ARG A 219 -10.10 -10.04 -14.97
CA ARG A 219 -9.32 -11.01 -15.77
C ARG A 219 -7.92 -11.24 -15.19
N VAL A 220 -7.22 -10.18 -14.76
CA VAL A 220 -5.90 -10.31 -14.11
C VAL A 220 -6.02 -11.08 -12.79
N MET A 221 -7.05 -10.78 -11.99
CA MET A 221 -7.31 -11.48 -10.74
C MET A 221 -7.62 -12.97 -10.95
N GLN A 222 -8.42 -13.32 -11.96
CA GLN A 222 -8.72 -14.72 -12.30
C GLN A 222 -7.46 -15.49 -12.74
N GLY A 223 -6.61 -14.88 -13.55
CA GLY A 223 -5.36 -15.49 -14.02
C GLY A 223 -4.34 -15.80 -12.92
N LEU A 224 -4.44 -15.13 -11.76
CA LEU A 224 -3.59 -15.40 -10.59
C LEU A 224 -4.03 -16.66 -9.81
N HIS A 225 -5.32 -17.02 -9.85
CA HIS A 225 -5.87 -18.14 -9.07
C HIS A 225 -5.74 -19.50 -9.78
N THR A 226 -5.46 -19.53 -11.09
CA THR A 226 -5.28 -20.77 -11.87
C THR A 226 -3.89 -21.42 -11.68
N HIS A 227 -2.94 -20.72 -11.06
CA HIS A 227 -1.62 -21.24 -10.69
C HIS A 227 -1.48 -21.39 -9.16
N ALA A 228 -2.14 -22.39 -8.58
CA ALA A 228 -1.84 -22.82 -7.21
C ALA A 228 -0.38 -23.35 -7.13
N PRO A 229 0.38 -23.10 -6.05
CA PRO A 229 1.77 -23.47 -5.97
C PRO A 229 1.91 -24.99 -5.81
N LEU A 230 2.46 -25.65 -6.84
CA LEU A 230 2.92 -27.02 -6.73
C LEU A 230 4.06 -27.09 -5.69
N ARG A 231 3.93 -28.04 -4.75
CA ARG A 231 4.89 -28.32 -3.67
C ARG A 231 6.34 -28.25 -4.15
N MET A 232 7.14 -27.44 -3.46
CA MET A 232 8.60 -27.46 -3.57
C MET A 232 9.12 -28.83 -3.11
N THR A 233 9.61 -29.64 -4.06
CA THR A 233 10.52 -30.75 -3.78
C THR A 233 11.95 -30.30 -4.07
N SER A 234 12.82 -30.54 -3.11
CA SER A 234 14.22 -30.17 -3.08
C SER A 234 15.10 -30.89 -4.13
N SER A 235 16.18 -30.20 -4.49
CA SER A 235 17.40 -30.67 -5.17
C SER A 235 17.34 -30.86 -6.69
N LEU A 236 18.25 -30.19 -7.40
CA LEU A 236 19.48 -30.80 -7.96
C LEU A 236 20.37 -29.71 -8.58
N SER A 237 21.67 -29.90 -8.39
CA SER A 237 22.80 -29.09 -8.89
C SER A 237 22.90 -29.07 -10.42
N PHE A 238 23.33 -27.95 -11.02
CA PHE A 238 23.97 -28.01 -12.35
C PHE A 238 24.99 -26.90 -12.61
N LYS A 239 26.18 -27.33 -13.06
CA LYS A 239 27.28 -26.57 -13.65
C LYS A 239 27.02 -26.38 -15.15
N GLU A 240 27.30 -25.18 -15.64
CA GLU A 240 27.89 -24.90 -16.98
C GLU A 240 27.12 -25.26 -18.27
N LYS A 241 26.64 -24.23 -19.01
CA LYS A 241 27.15 -23.78 -20.34
C LYS A 241 26.13 -22.84 -21.02
N MET A 242 26.64 -21.67 -21.46
CA MET A 242 25.94 -20.76 -22.36
C MET A 242 25.68 -21.42 -23.72
N THR A 243 24.42 -21.45 -24.14
CA THR A 243 24.04 -21.47 -25.56
C THR A 243 22.82 -20.56 -25.76
N THR A 244 23.06 -19.47 -26.48
CA THR A 244 22.07 -18.54 -27.03
C THR A 244 21.23 -19.23 -28.11
N SER A 245 20.08 -19.78 -27.74
CA SER A 245 18.80 -19.66 -28.45
C SER A 245 17.80 -20.62 -27.84
N LEU A 246 16.78 -20.11 -27.15
CA LEU A 246 15.60 -20.89 -26.79
C LEU A 246 14.38 -20.20 -27.40
N LYS A 247 13.90 -20.75 -28.52
CA LYS A 247 12.57 -20.47 -29.05
C LYS A 247 11.56 -20.96 -28.01
N PHE A 248 11.01 -20.04 -27.22
CA PHE A 248 9.93 -20.35 -26.30
C PHE A 248 8.63 -20.41 -27.10
N LYS A 249 8.04 -21.60 -27.20
CA LYS A 249 6.69 -21.79 -27.74
C LYS A 249 5.72 -21.55 -26.58
N GLU A 250 5.48 -20.28 -26.29
CA GLU A 250 4.58 -19.81 -25.22
C GLU A 250 3.14 -20.29 -25.51
N ARG A 251 2.43 -20.83 -24.50
CA ARG A 251 1.03 -21.25 -24.64
C ARG A 251 0.15 -20.01 -24.84
N THR A 252 -0.85 -20.10 -25.72
CA THR A 252 -1.79 -19.01 -26.05
C THR A 252 -2.45 -18.36 -24.82
N THR A 253 -2.68 -19.13 -23.74
CA THR A 253 -3.28 -18.65 -22.49
C THR A 253 -2.35 -17.76 -21.64
N ASP A 254 -1.03 -17.93 -21.73
CA ASP A 254 -0.05 -17.12 -20.98
C ASP A 254 0.12 -15.73 -21.62
N LEU A 255 0.04 -15.66 -22.96
CA LEU A 255 0.16 -14.41 -23.73
C LEU A 255 -1.02 -13.45 -23.50
N ASP A 256 -2.24 -14.00 -23.39
CA ASP A 256 -3.44 -13.21 -23.08
C ASP A 256 -3.36 -12.60 -21.68
N THR A 257 -2.91 -13.38 -20.69
CA THR A 257 -2.76 -12.92 -19.30
C THR A 257 -1.73 -11.79 -19.19
N ARG A 258 -0.59 -11.90 -19.88
CA ARG A 258 0.42 -10.84 -19.97
C ARG A 258 -0.12 -9.56 -20.61
N SER A 259 -0.95 -9.71 -21.65
CA SER A 259 -1.56 -8.57 -22.34
C SER A 259 -2.50 -7.75 -21.43
N TYR A 260 -3.31 -8.43 -20.60
CA TYR A 260 -4.19 -7.75 -19.64
C TYR A 260 -3.42 -7.06 -18.49
N LYS A 261 -2.31 -7.65 -18.04
CA LYS A 261 -1.42 -7.00 -17.04
C LYS A 261 -0.82 -5.69 -17.58
N CYS A 262 -0.32 -5.70 -18.82
CA CYS A 262 0.17 -4.49 -19.48
C CYS A 262 -0.93 -3.43 -19.64
N LEU A 263 -2.13 -3.83 -20.07
CA LEU A 263 -3.27 -2.92 -20.20
C LEU A 263 -3.65 -2.27 -18.86
N LEU A 264 -3.72 -3.08 -17.80
CA LEU A 264 -4.02 -2.62 -16.45
C LEU A 264 -3.01 -1.57 -15.96
N LEU A 265 -1.72 -1.78 -16.22
CA LEU A 265 -0.69 -0.81 -15.85
C LEU A 265 -0.87 0.54 -16.55
N VAL A 266 -1.17 0.54 -17.86
CA VAL A 266 -1.39 1.79 -18.60
C VAL A 266 -2.70 2.46 -18.15
N LEU A 267 -3.74 1.71 -17.78
CA LEU A 267 -4.96 2.26 -17.19
C LEU A 267 -4.69 2.95 -15.85
N VAL A 268 -3.84 2.37 -14.99
CA VAL A 268 -3.39 3.01 -13.75
C VAL A 268 -2.61 4.29 -14.04
N LYS A 269 -1.71 4.28 -15.03
CA LYS A 269 -0.99 5.50 -15.45
C LYS A 269 -1.95 6.58 -15.98
N LEU A 270 -2.99 6.17 -16.71
CA LEU A 270 -4.02 7.08 -17.20
C LEU A 270 -4.80 7.74 -16.05
N ILE A 271 -5.21 6.95 -15.04
CA ILE A 271 -5.85 7.46 -13.82
C ILE A 271 -4.95 8.46 -13.10
N HIS A 272 -3.66 8.15 -12.97
CA HIS A 272 -2.70 9.05 -12.35
C HIS A 272 -2.51 10.35 -13.15
N ALA A 273 -2.51 10.29 -14.48
CA ALA A 273 -2.29 11.44 -15.34
C ALA A 273 -3.49 12.42 -15.38
N ASP A 274 -4.72 11.91 -15.42
CA ASP A 274 -5.95 12.72 -15.27
C ASP A 274 -7.02 11.93 -14.50
N PRO A 275 -7.14 12.10 -13.18
CA PRO A 275 -8.14 11.39 -12.38
C PRO A 275 -9.57 11.80 -12.75
N LYS A 276 -9.78 13.01 -13.26
CA LYS A 276 -11.11 13.51 -13.64
C LYS A 276 -11.72 12.67 -14.76
N LEU A 277 -10.89 12.13 -15.66
CA LEU A 277 -11.33 11.23 -16.72
C LEU A 277 -12.06 9.99 -16.17
N MET A 278 -11.69 9.50 -15.00
CA MET A 278 -12.32 8.32 -14.40
C MET A 278 -13.36 8.67 -13.34
N LEU A 279 -13.35 9.89 -12.80
CA LEU A 279 -14.33 10.36 -11.82
C LEU A 279 -15.55 11.04 -12.43
N HIS A 280 -15.46 11.49 -13.70
CA HIS A 280 -16.57 12.18 -14.35
C HIS A 280 -17.82 11.30 -14.46
N ASN A 281 -18.95 11.84 -13.98
CA ASN A 281 -20.27 11.20 -13.93
C ASN A 281 -21.37 12.26 -14.12
N PRO A 282 -21.54 12.80 -15.34
CA PRO A 282 -22.49 13.89 -15.57
C PRO A 282 -23.93 13.36 -15.50
N GLY A 283 -24.77 14.00 -14.69
CA GLY A 283 -26.22 13.74 -14.65
C GLY A 283 -26.65 12.45 -13.93
N LYS A 284 -25.73 11.75 -13.25
CA LYS A 284 -26.08 10.61 -12.37
C LYS A 284 -26.46 11.10 -10.97
N GLN A 285 -27.30 10.33 -10.28
CA GLN A 285 -27.65 10.61 -8.87
C GLN A 285 -26.40 10.52 -7.99
N ALA A 286 -26.33 11.32 -6.91
CA ALA A 286 -25.21 11.32 -5.96
C ALA A 286 -24.78 9.92 -5.51
N GLN A 287 -25.74 9.04 -5.20
CA GLN A 287 -25.47 7.68 -4.74
C GLN A 287 -24.78 6.81 -5.81
N GLU A 288 -25.17 6.93 -7.07
CA GLU A 288 -24.53 6.20 -8.18
C GLU A 288 -23.12 6.71 -8.46
N THR A 289 -22.92 8.03 -8.34
CA THR A 289 -21.61 8.68 -8.47
C THR A 289 -20.67 8.19 -7.37
N GLN A 290 -21.13 8.16 -6.11
CA GLN A 290 -20.39 7.61 -4.99
C GLN A 290 -20.03 6.13 -5.20
N SER A 291 -20.98 5.28 -5.58
CA SER A 291 -20.73 3.84 -5.82
C SER A 291 -19.68 3.63 -6.92
N SER A 292 -19.79 4.38 -8.02
CA SER A 292 -18.84 4.30 -9.14
C SER A 292 -17.41 4.68 -8.72
N THR A 293 -17.27 5.71 -7.88
CA THR A 293 -15.99 6.16 -7.36
C THR A 293 -15.41 5.16 -6.35
N ALA A 294 -16.25 4.62 -5.46
CA ALA A 294 -15.88 3.62 -4.47
C ALA A 294 -15.37 2.33 -5.13
N GLU A 295 -16.06 1.85 -6.17
CA GLU A 295 -15.65 0.66 -6.94
C GLU A 295 -14.29 0.85 -7.63
N LEU A 296 -14.06 2.01 -8.26
CA LEU A 296 -12.79 2.34 -8.89
C LEU A 296 -11.64 2.33 -7.87
N ILE A 297 -11.82 3.01 -6.73
CA ILE A 297 -10.79 3.11 -5.69
C ILE A 297 -10.57 1.75 -5.02
N ALA A 298 -11.62 0.99 -4.73
CA ALA A 298 -11.52 -0.36 -4.19
C ALA A 298 -10.77 -1.30 -5.16
N GLY A 299 -11.01 -1.17 -6.46
CA GLY A 299 -10.28 -1.91 -7.50
C GLY A 299 -8.78 -1.59 -7.50
N LEU A 300 -8.40 -0.32 -7.34
CA LEU A 300 -7.00 0.08 -7.22
C LEU A 300 -6.35 -0.44 -5.92
N VAL A 301 -7.07 -0.42 -4.80
CA VAL A 301 -6.58 -0.97 -3.51
C VAL A 301 -6.31 -2.47 -3.62
N GLN A 302 -7.11 -3.23 -4.38
CA GLN A 302 -6.88 -4.66 -4.62
C GLN A 302 -5.56 -4.96 -5.36
N LEU A 303 -4.99 -3.97 -6.07
CA LEU A 303 -3.71 -4.12 -6.77
C LEU A 303 -2.50 -3.96 -5.85
N VAL A 304 -2.64 -3.28 -4.71
CA VAL A 304 -1.53 -2.98 -3.80
C VAL A 304 -0.79 -4.26 -3.34
N PRO A 305 -1.47 -5.37 -2.99
CA PRO A 305 -0.79 -6.63 -2.66
C PRO A 305 -0.12 -7.34 -3.85
N LEU A 306 -0.58 -7.12 -5.08
CA LEU A 306 -0.17 -7.87 -6.27
C LEU A 306 1.16 -7.40 -6.87
N ALA A 307 1.57 -6.18 -6.55
CA ALA A 307 2.86 -5.60 -6.92
C ALA A 307 4.07 -6.39 -6.34
N ASN A 308 3.82 -7.42 -5.53
CA ASN A 308 4.82 -8.37 -5.02
C ASN A 308 5.23 -9.46 -6.03
N THR A 309 4.57 -9.60 -7.19
CA THR A 309 4.94 -10.63 -8.18
C THR A 309 6.00 -10.11 -9.16
N ALA A 310 7.17 -10.79 -9.23
CA ALA A 310 8.31 -10.41 -10.08
C ALA A 310 8.01 -10.34 -11.59
N GLN A 311 6.85 -10.87 -12.01
CA GLN A 311 6.36 -10.77 -13.39
C GLN A 311 5.79 -9.39 -13.73
N LEU A 312 5.00 -8.77 -12.83
CA LEU A 312 4.41 -7.44 -13.08
C LEU A 312 5.48 -6.34 -13.15
N SER A 313 6.57 -6.47 -12.39
CA SER A 313 7.71 -5.54 -12.39
C SER A 313 8.53 -5.58 -13.68
N GLN A 314 8.69 -6.76 -14.30
CA GLN A 314 9.42 -6.92 -15.56
C GLN A 314 8.60 -6.40 -16.75
N GLU A 315 7.29 -6.61 -16.73
CA GLU A 315 6.35 -6.06 -17.72
C GLU A 315 6.18 -4.54 -17.57
N ALA A 316 6.16 -4.01 -16.33
CA ALA A 316 6.16 -2.58 -16.07
C ALA A 316 7.44 -1.87 -16.52
N MET A 317 8.58 -2.57 -16.47
CA MET A 317 9.85 -2.12 -17.05
C MET A 317 9.75 -2.00 -18.58
N GLU A 318 9.21 -3.02 -19.27
CA GLU A 318 9.00 -2.96 -20.73
C GLU A 318 8.05 -1.85 -21.15
N VAL A 319 6.90 -1.67 -20.47
CA VAL A 319 5.93 -0.60 -20.77
C VAL A 319 6.51 0.79 -20.47
N SER A 320 7.30 0.93 -19.41
CA SER A 320 7.96 2.19 -19.09
C SER A 320 9.04 2.50 -20.12
N LEU A 321 9.91 1.55 -20.48
CA LEU A 321 10.87 1.70 -21.58
C LEU A 321 10.19 2.05 -22.92
N TYR A 322 9.03 1.44 -23.20
CA TYR A 322 8.25 1.72 -24.40
C TYR A 322 7.66 3.15 -24.40
N SER A 323 7.11 3.61 -23.27
CA SER A 323 6.65 5.00 -23.11
C SER A 323 7.78 6.03 -23.19
N PHE A 324 9.00 5.69 -22.72
CA PHE A 324 10.18 6.54 -22.85
C PHE A 324 10.75 6.61 -24.28
N SER A 325 10.56 5.56 -25.09
CA SER A 325 10.97 5.56 -26.51
C SER A 325 10.18 6.54 -27.38
N LEU A 326 9.06 7.08 -26.86
CA LEU A 326 8.16 8.02 -27.54
C LEU A 326 8.55 9.51 -27.35
N THR A 327 9.60 9.83 -26.57
CA THR A 327 10.19 11.19 -26.50
C THR A 327 11.57 11.18 -27.19
N PRO A 328 11.75 11.81 -28.36
CA PRO A 328 12.98 11.67 -29.13
C PRO A 328 13.97 12.78 -28.73
N THR A 329 14.72 12.57 -27.65
CA THR A 329 16.03 13.25 -27.52
C THR A 329 17.10 12.22 -27.17
N PRO A 330 18.12 12.03 -28.02
CA PRO A 330 19.25 11.13 -27.76
C PRO A 330 19.97 11.42 -26.42
N SER A 331 19.91 12.68 -25.96
CA SER A 331 20.47 13.16 -24.70
C SER A 331 19.86 12.49 -23.46
N THR A 332 18.59 12.10 -23.51
CA THR A 332 17.88 11.47 -22.38
C THR A 332 18.15 9.97 -22.29
N LEU A 333 18.45 9.30 -23.42
CA LEU A 333 18.73 7.87 -23.43
C LEU A 333 20.13 7.52 -22.86
N LEU A 334 21.10 8.43 -23.04
CA LEU A 334 22.48 8.26 -22.55
C LEU A 334 22.64 8.54 -21.04
N LEU A 335 21.87 9.46 -20.47
CA LEU A 335 21.90 9.72 -19.02
C LEU A 335 21.21 8.62 -18.19
N TYR A 336 20.20 7.95 -18.74
CA TYR A 336 19.38 6.99 -17.99
C TYR A 336 19.88 5.54 -18.07
N SER A 337 20.57 5.16 -19.15
CA SER A 337 21.18 3.83 -19.31
C SER A 337 22.29 3.53 -18.29
N PHE A 338 22.83 4.56 -17.63
CA PHE A 338 23.85 4.41 -16.58
C PHE A 338 23.31 4.50 -15.14
N SER A 339 22.02 4.77 -14.89
CA SER A 339 21.53 5.11 -13.54
C SER A 339 20.43 4.23 -12.94
N PHE A 340 19.83 3.29 -13.68
CA PHE A 340 18.71 2.49 -13.15
C PHE A 340 19.09 1.02 -12.92
N CYS A 341 19.27 0.67 -11.64
CA CYS A 341 19.41 -0.70 -11.17
C CYS A 341 18.03 -1.42 -11.26
N PRO A 342 17.96 -2.73 -11.59
CA PRO A 342 16.69 -3.49 -11.64
C PRO A 342 15.80 -3.37 -10.39
N PHE A 343 16.40 -3.05 -9.22
CA PHE A 343 15.70 -2.76 -7.97
C PHE A 343 14.89 -1.45 -7.99
N GLN A 344 15.35 -0.40 -8.68
CA GLN A 344 14.63 0.88 -8.78
C GLN A 344 13.41 0.78 -9.72
N LEU A 345 13.42 -0.14 -10.67
CA LEU A 345 12.29 -0.39 -11.58
C LEU A 345 11.15 -1.18 -10.90
N TYR A 346 11.48 -2.04 -9.94
CA TYR A 346 10.50 -2.71 -9.07
C TYR A 346 9.74 -1.72 -8.18
N SER A 347 10.45 -0.69 -7.68
CA SER A 347 9.86 0.44 -6.96
C SER A 347 8.92 1.26 -7.86
N LEU A 348 9.27 1.49 -9.13
CA LEU A 348 8.45 2.28 -10.07
C LEU A 348 7.05 1.69 -10.33
N ALA A 349 6.91 0.36 -10.42
CA ALA A 349 5.63 -0.29 -10.68
C ALA A 349 4.70 -0.20 -9.47
N LEU A 350 5.21 -0.54 -8.27
CA LEU A 350 4.52 -0.37 -6.98
C LEU A 350 4.14 1.10 -6.77
N ASN A 351 5.01 2.03 -7.17
CA ASN A 351 4.74 3.46 -7.12
C ASN A 351 3.56 3.83 -8.03
N CYS A 352 3.38 3.28 -9.23
CA CYS A 352 2.30 3.73 -10.12
C CYS A 352 0.89 3.55 -9.53
N GLN A 353 0.57 2.39 -8.91
CA GLN A 353 -0.76 2.21 -8.31
C GLN A 353 -0.95 3.07 -7.05
N LEU A 354 0.07 3.11 -6.18
CA LEU A 354 0.05 3.92 -4.96
C LEU A 354 -0.03 5.42 -5.28
N GLN A 355 0.69 5.89 -6.28
CA GLN A 355 0.63 7.27 -6.77
C GLN A 355 -0.74 7.58 -7.39
N ALA A 356 -1.33 6.67 -8.17
CA ALA A 356 -2.69 6.86 -8.69
C ALA A 356 -3.72 7.01 -7.56
N LEU A 357 -3.66 6.15 -6.54
CA LEU A 357 -4.50 6.29 -5.35
C LEU A 357 -4.22 7.59 -4.59
N LEU A 358 -2.96 8.02 -4.48
CA LEU A 358 -2.58 9.26 -3.82
C LEU A 358 -3.14 10.49 -4.55
N VAL A 359 -3.04 10.53 -5.89
CA VAL A 359 -3.63 11.57 -6.73
C VAL A 359 -5.16 11.62 -6.58
N LEU A 360 -5.81 10.46 -6.45
CA LEU A 360 -7.25 10.38 -6.17
C LEU A 360 -7.62 10.94 -4.79
N HIS A 361 -6.70 10.89 -3.82
CA HIS A 361 -6.89 11.42 -2.46
C HIS A 361 -6.45 12.88 -2.30
N LEU A 362 -5.96 13.55 -3.35
CA LEU A 362 -5.69 14.99 -3.26
C LEU A 362 -7.00 15.76 -2.98
N PRO A 363 -6.99 16.84 -2.18
CA PRO A 363 -8.20 17.56 -1.81
C PRO A 363 -9.06 18.00 -3.00
N GLU A 364 -8.43 18.45 -4.08
CA GLU A 364 -9.11 18.89 -5.30
C GLU A 364 -9.78 17.72 -6.04
N THR A 365 -9.20 16.53 -5.94
CA THR A 365 -9.74 15.32 -6.56
C THR A 365 -10.85 14.69 -5.72
N ILE A 366 -10.76 14.75 -4.38
CA ILE A 366 -11.82 14.28 -3.46
C ILE A 366 -13.13 15.03 -3.73
N GLU A 367 -13.07 16.33 -4.02
CA GLU A 367 -14.25 17.13 -4.38
C GLU A 367 -14.99 16.60 -5.62
N LEU A 368 -14.28 15.87 -6.49
CA LEU A 368 -14.84 15.24 -7.69
C LEU A 368 -15.45 13.86 -7.40
N TRP A 369 -15.22 13.27 -6.22
CA TRP A 369 -15.74 11.93 -5.89
C TRP A 369 -17.26 11.89 -5.85
N ASN A 370 -17.85 12.96 -5.30
CA ASN A 370 -19.28 13.22 -5.29
C ASN A 370 -19.49 14.73 -5.01
N PRO A 371 -19.70 15.55 -6.05
CA PRO A 371 -19.84 17.00 -5.89
C PRO A 371 -21.04 17.43 -5.03
N GLU A 372 -22.06 16.59 -4.88
CA GLU A 372 -23.26 16.90 -4.07
C GLU A 372 -23.03 16.68 -2.57
N ALA A 373 -22.18 15.71 -2.20
CA ALA A 373 -21.89 15.35 -0.81
C ALA A 373 -20.43 14.92 -0.61
N PRO A 374 -19.45 15.84 -0.81
CA PRO A 374 -18.03 15.48 -0.85
C PRO A 374 -17.50 15.00 0.50
N ILE A 375 -17.98 15.56 1.62
CA ILE A 375 -17.51 15.21 2.97
C ILE A 375 -18.01 13.84 3.43
N GLU A 376 -19.30 13.55 3.23
CA GLU A 376 -19.86 12.24 3.58
C GLU A 376 -19.23 11.12 2.74
N THR A 377 -19.03 11.39 1.44
CA THR A 377 -18.37 10.48 0.52
C THR A 377 -16.89 10.26 0.87
N PHE A 378 -16.20 11.32 1.32
CA PHE A 378 -14.83 11.22 1.81
C PHE A 378 -14.72 10.25 2.99
N TRP A 379 -15.58 10.40 4.00
CA TRP A 379 -15.56 9.55 5.19
C TRP A 379 -15.82 8.09 4.85
N ASP A 380 -16.72 7.81 3.92
CA ASP A 380 -16.98 6.45 3.46
C ASP A 380 -15.77 5.86 2.69
N ILE A 381 -15.44 6.45 1.54
CA ILE A 381 -14.44 5.89 0.61
C ILE A 381 -13.04 5.88 1.23
N SER A 382 -12.62 7.00 1.84
CA SER A 382 -11.26 7.09 2.35
C SER A 382 -11.05 6.22 3.60
N SER A 383 -12.07 6.03 4.44
CA SER A 383 -12.00 5.06 5.54
C SER A 383 -11.99 3.61 5.04
N GLN A 384 -12.72 3.27 3.96
CA GLN A 384 -12.59 1.95 3.32
C GLN A 384 -11.16 1.67 2.86
N VAL A 385 -10.51 2.64 2.24
CA VAL A 385 -9.09 2.53 1.79
C VAL A 385 -8.17 2.28 2.98
N LEU A 386 -8.28 3.09 4.04
CA LEU A 386 -7.47 2.93 5.26
C LEU A 386 -7.67 1.54 5.87
N PHE A 387 -8.93 1.10 6.02
CA PHE A 387 -9.26 -0.20 6.59
C PHE A 387 -8.64 -1.36 5.80
N LEU A 388 -8.81 -1.37 4.48
CA LEU A 388 -8.31 -2.45 3.62
C LEU A 388 -6.79 -2.55 3.64
N ILE A 389 -6.09 -1.41 3.57
CA ILE A 389 -4.63 -1.35 3.57
C ILE A 389 -4.08 -1.77 4.94
N CYS A 390 -4.62 -1.25 6.03
CA CYS A 390 -4.19 -1.62 7.38
C CYS A 390 -4.39 -3.12 7.63
N LYS A 391 -5.54 -3.69 7.21
CA LYS A 391 -5.80 -5.13 7.31
C LYS A 391 -4.75 -5.97 6.55
N LYS A 392 -4.26 -5.48 5.40
CA LYS A 392 -3.22 -6.14 4.62
C LYS A 392 -1.84 -6.03 5.25
N LEU A 393 -1.51 -4.88 5.83
CA LEU A 393 -0.26 -4.65 6.55
C LEU A 393 -0.16 -5.53 7.81
N ILE A 394 -1.23 -5.59 8.61
CA ILE A 394 -1.31 -6.41 9.84
C ILE A 394 -1.09 -7.90 9.55
N GLY A 395 -1.66 -8.41 8.46
CA GLY A 395 -1.51 -9.82 8.08
C GLY A 395 -0.10 -10.23 7.65
N HIS A 396 0.89 -9.32 7.65
CA HIS A 396 2.26 -9.53 7.15
C HIS A 396 2.32 -10.15 5.75
N GLN A 397 1.30 -9.90 4.92
CA GLN A 397 1.17 -10.46 3.56
C GLN A 397 2.01 -9.71 2.52
N MET A 398 2.86 -8.77 2.93
CA MET A 398 3.55 -7.84 2.04
C MET A 398 5.05 -7.75 2.33
N VAL A 399 5.87 -7.97 1.30
CA VAL A 399 7.35 -7.89 1.39
C VAL A 399 7.83 -6.43 1.51
N ASN A 400 7.09 -5.48 0.93
CA ASN A 400 7.41 -4.04 0.94
C ASN A 400 6.55 -3.26 1.96
N SER A 401 6.34 -3.82 3.15
CA SER A 401 5.46 -3.25 4.18
C SER A 401 5.85 -1.83 4.58
N THR A 402 7.15 -1.52 4.69
CA THR A 402 7.67 -0.18 5.00
C THR A 402 7.29 0.87 3.94
N GLU A 403 7.37 0.53 2.65
CA GLU A 403 6.99 1.45 1.57
C GLU A 403 5.48 1.71 1.53
N VAL A 404 4.67 0.67 1.76
CA VAL A 404 3.21 0.82 1.85
C VAL A 404 2.82 1.62 3.09
N LEU A 405 3.56 1.49 4.20
CA LEU A 405 3.37 2.32 5.39
C LEU A 405 3.73 3.80 5.15
N LYS A 406 4.80 4.07 4.38
CA LYS A 406 5.13 5.44 3.94
C LYS A 406 4.01 6.03 3.09
N TRP A 407 3.47 5.25 2.16
CA TRP A 407 2.33 5.69 1.36
C TRP A 407 1.08 5.92 2.20
N LEU A 408 0.80 5.05 3.18
CA LEU A 408 -0.31 5.22 4.12
C LEU A 408 -0.20 6.57 4.85
N ARG A 409 1.01 6.96 5.25
CA ARG A 409 1.29 8.28 5.82
C ARG A 409 0.91 9.41 4.86
N GLU A 410 1.27 9.33 3.58
CA GLU A 410 0.90 10.34 2.58
C GLU A 410 -0.62 10.44 2.37
N ILE A 411 -1.35 9.32 2.48
CA ILE A 411 -2.81 9.32 2.47
C ILE A 411 -3.36 10.04 3.70
N LEU A 412 -2.83 9.79 4.90
CA LEU A 412 -3.23 10.51 6.11
C LEU A 412 -2.99 12.02 5.99
N ILE A 413 -1.87 12.44 5.38
CA ILE A 413 -1.59 13.85 5.08
C ILE A 413 -2.67 14.44 4.16
N CYS A 414 -3.02 13.73 3.08
CA CYS A 414 -4.03 14.20 2.13
C CYS A 414 -5.42 14.29 2.78
N ARG A 415 -5.78 13.32 3.61
CA ARG A 415 -7.00 13.33 4.42
C ARG A 415 -7.07 14.56 5.33
N ASN A 416 -6.00 14.83 6.07
CA ASN A 416 -5.95 16.00 6.96
C ASN A 416 -6.02 17.32 6.19
N LYS A 417 -5.36 17.42 5.03
CA LYS A 417 -5.47 18.61 4.16
C LYS A 417 -6.91 18.84 3.68
N PHE A 418 -7.60 17.79 3.26
CA PHE A 418 -9.00 17.88 2.82
C PHE A 418 -9.93 18.26 3.98
N LEU A 419 -9.78 17.63 5.14
CA LEU A 419 -10.57 17.95 6.33
C LEU A 419 -10.32 19.37 6.83
N LEU A 420 -9.07 19.84 6.80
CA LEU A 420 -8.72 21.20 7.19
C LEU A 420 -9.33 22.24 6.24
N LYS A 421 -9.36 21.97 4.93
CA LYS A 421 -10.05 22.82 3.93
C LYS A 421 -11.55 22.93 4.22
N ASN A 422 -12.15 21.87 4.77
CA ASN A 422 -13.57 21.75 5.09
C ASN A 422 -13.86 21.70 6.60
N LYS A 423 -13.06 22.42 7.40
CA LYS A 423 -13.05 22.29 8.87
C LYS A 423 -14.42 22.43 9.54
N GLU A 424 -15.30 23.28 9.01
CA GLU A 424 -16.61 23.59 9.61
C GLU A 424 -17.60 22.43 9.55
N CYS A 425 -17.43 21.53 8.57
CA CYS A 425 -18.25 20.33 8.41
C CYS A 425 -17.44 19.03 8.52
N ALA A 426 -16.22 19.10 9.05
CA ALA A 426 -15.26 17.98 9.05
C ALA A 426 -15.80 16.69 9.69
N THR A 427 -16.79 16.77 10.58
CA THR A 427 -17.38 15.63 11.30
C THR A 427 -18.66 15.10 10.65
N GLN A 428 -19.23 15.79 9.65
CA GLN A 428 -20.43 15.35 8.94
C GLN A 428 -20.19 14.01 8.25
N GLY A 429 -21.05 13.02 8.51
CA GLY A 429 -20.90 11.67 7.94
C GLY A 429 -19.82 10.78 8.57
N SER A 430 -19.05 11.27 9.56
CA SER A 430 -17.98 10.49 10.21
C SER A 430 -18.47 9.36 11.14
N GLY A 431 -19.77 9.36 11.48
CA GLY A 431 -20.39 8.42 12.41
C GLY A 431 -20.65 7.01 11.85
N ILE A 432 -20.30 6.74 10.60
CA ILE A 432 -20.56 5.45 9.94
C ILE A 432 -19.62 4.34 10.46
N PRO A 433 -20.05 3.06 10.45
CA PRO A 433 -19.27 1.95 11.01
C PRO A 433 -17.86 1.80 10.43
N ILE A 434 -17.70 2.06 9.13
CA ILE A 434 -16.40 1.90 8.45
C ILE A 434 -15.35 2.89 8.97
N CYS A 435 -15.73 4.11 9.35
CA CYS A 435 -14.79 5.08 9.94
C CYS A 435 -14.21 4.57 11.26
N ARG A 436 -15.06 4.01 12.12
CA ARG A 436 -14.62 3.39 13.39
C ARG A 436 -13.73 2.19 13.14
N GLN A 437 -14.11 1.29 12.23
CA GLN A 437 -13.30 0.12 11.88
C GLN A 437 -11.94 0.51 11.29
N ALA A 438 -11.90 1.50 10.40
CA ALA A 438 -10.69 2.01 9.81
C ALA A 438 -9.75 2.60 10.86
N GLN A 439 -10.28 3.42 11.78
CA GLN A 439 -9.51 3.99 12.88
C GLN A 439 -8.93 2.90 13.79
N THR A 440 -9.73 1.91 14.17
CA THR A 440 -9.26 0.76 14.97
C THR A 440 -8.15 0.01 14.26
N LYS A 441 -8.32 -0.35 12.98
CA LYS A 441 -7.28 -1.09 12.24
C LYS A 441 -6.03 -0.24 11.96
N LEU A 442 -6.18 1.07 11.78
CA LEU A 442 -5.05 1.98 11.67
C LEU A 442 -4.24 1.99 12.97
N GLU A 443 -4.90 2.14 14.10
CA GLU A 443 -4.26 2.08 15.41
C GLU A 443 -3.54 0.74 15.64
N VAL A 444 -4.19 -0.39 15.35
CA VAL A 444 -3.56 -1.74 15.42
C VAL A 444 -2.31 -1.82 14.56
N CYS A 445 -2.43 -1.40 13.30
CA CYS A 445 -1.35 -1.40 12.34
C CYS A 445 -0.15 -0.60 12.87
N LEU A 446 -0.37 0.64 13.33
CA LEU A 446 0.70 1.50 13.85
C LEU A 446 1.39 0.89 15.07
N TYR A 447 0.62 0.33 16.02
CA TYR A 447 1.20 -0.36 17.18
C TYR A 447 2.07 -1.55 16.80
N MET A 448 1.62 -2.38 15.85
CA MET A 448 2.40 -3.53 15.41
C MET A 448 3.71 -3.13 14.72
N PHE A 449 3.74 -2.01 13.99
CA PHE A 449 5.00 -1.52 13.41
C PHE A 449 5.99 -0.96 14.44
N LEU A 450 5.56 -0.61 15.66
CA LEU A 450 6.47 -0.10 16.70
C LEU A 450 7.49 -1.15 17.16
N TRP A 451 7.15 -2.44 17.12
CA TRP A 451 8.09 -3.52 17.44
C TRP A 451 8.86 -4.07 16.23
N SER A 452 8.72 -3.46 15.04
CA SER A 452 9.44 -3.87 13.84
C SER A 452 10.96 -3.84 14.04
N PRO A 453 11.72 -4.84 13.50
CA PRO A 453 13.18 -4.80 13.50
C PRO A 453 13.74 -3.73 12.53
N ASP A 454 12.93 -3.29 11.56
CA ASP A 454 13.24 -2.19 10.66
C ASP A 454 13.00 -0.83 11.36
N THR A 455 14.09 -0.12 11.65
CA THR A 455 14.04 1.20 12.29
C THR A 455 13.30 2.24 11.45
N GLU A 456 13.35 2.12 10.12
CA GLU A 456 12.64 3.03 9.25
C GLU A 456 11.13 2.86 9.39
N ALA A 457 10.64 1.61 9.38
CA ALA A 457 9.24 1.31 9.62
C ALA A 457 8.72 1.86 10.96
N VAL A 458 9.50 1.73 12.03
CA VAL A 458 9.17 2.28 13.35
C VAL A 458 9.01 3.81 13.29
N LEU A 459 9.98 4.52 12.67
CA LEU A 459 9.92 5.99 12.56
C LEU A 459 8.76 6.46 11.68
N VAL A 460 8.44 5.73 10.61
CA VAL A 460 7.27 6.03 9.76
C VAL A 460 5.98 5.82 10.56
N ALA A 461 5.85 4.74 11.32
CA ALA A 461 4.68 4.50 12.19
C ALA A 461 4.52 5.61 13.25
N MET A 462 5.62 6.02 13.87
CA MET A 462 5.66 7.17 14.79
C MET A 462 5.20 8.47 14.12
N SER A 463 5.60 8.70 12.88
CA SER A 463 5.13 9.86 12.09
C SER A 463 3.64 9.77 11.76
N CYS A 464 3.08 8.58 11.56
CA CYS A 464 1.64 8.42 11.32
C CYS A 464 0.80 8.81 12.54
N PHE A 465 1.27 8.56 13.77
CA PHE A 465 0.60 9.04 14.99
C PHE A 465 0.41 10.57 14.99
N ARG A 466 1.33 11.34 14.39
CA ARG A 466 1.16 12.79 14.19
C ARG A 466 -0.12 13.11 13.43
N HIS A 467 -0.35 12.40 12.33
CA HIS A 467 -1.50 12.65 11.48
C HIS A 467 -2.81 12.17 12.11
N LEU A 468 -2.78 11.17 13.00
CA LEU A 468 -3.93 10.84 13.85
C LEU A 468 -4.26 11.99 14.82
N CYS A 469 -3.25 12.59 15.44
CA CYS A 469 -3.43 13.76 16.32
C CYS A 469 -3.99 14.96 15.54
N GLU A 470 -3.42 15.27 14.37
CA GLU A 470 -3.91 16.34 13.49
C GLU A 470 -5.38 16.11 13.05
N GLU A 471 -5.76 14.89 12.68
CA GLU A 471 -7.16 14.57 12.34
C GLU A 471 -8.08 14.79 13.56
N ALA A 472 -7.63 14.37 14.75
CA ALA A 472 -8.37 14.54 15.99
C ALA A 472 -8.52 16.02 16.38
N ASP A 473 -7.48 16.85 16.17
CA ASP A 473 -7.52 18.29 16.42
C ASP A 473 -8.53 18.99 15.48
N ILE A 474 -8.54 18.64 14.18
CA ILE A 474 -9.52 19.19 13.23
C ILE A 474 -10.95 18.84 13.66
N ARG A 475 -11.20 17.57 13.99
CA ARG A 475 -12.53 17.10 14.43
C ARG A 475 -12.96 17.69 15.78
N SER A 476 -12.01 17.80 16.71
CA SER A 476 -12.20 18.43 18.03
C SER A 476 -12.62 19.89 17.88
N SER A 477 -11.99 20.61 16.97
CA SER A 477 -12.32 22.01 16.67
C SER A 477 -13.68 22.18 15.99
N ALA A 478 -14.11 21.22 15.17
CA ALA A 478 -15.39 21.26 14.46
C ALA A 478 -16.59 21.03 15.39
N ASP A 479 -16.47 20.08 16.32
CA ASP A 479 -17.55 19.73 17.27
C ASP A 479 -17.42 20.49 18.62
N GLU A 480 -16.40 21.34 18.79
CA GLU A 480 -16.06 22.04 20.05
C GLU A 480 -15.92 21.10 21.27
N VAL A 481 -15.40 19.89 21.04
CA VAL A 481 -15.19 18.87 22.09
C VAL A 481 -13.71 18.72 22.45
N PRO A 482 -13.35 18.34 23.68
CA PRO A 482 -11.96 18.03 24.04
C PRO A 482 -11.36 16.93 23.15
N VAL A 483 -10.11 17.11 22.70
CA VAL A 483 -9.45 16.14 21.79
C VAL A 483 -9.35 14.74 22.38
N GLN A 484 -9.27 14.60 23.71
CA GLN A 484 -9.22 13.32 24.40
C GLN A 484 -10.52 12.51 24.25
N THR A 485 -11.65 13.16 23.98
CA THR A 485 -12.92 12.48 23.68
C THR A 485 -12.85 11.75 22.33
N ILE A 486 -12.08 12.30 21.37
CA ILE A 486 -11.87 11.72 20.04
C ILE A 486 -10.69 10.74 20.05
N LEU A 487 -9.60 11.09 20.75
CA LEU A 487 -8.36 10.35 20.81
C LEU A 487 -7.86 10.24 22.26
N PRO A 488 -8.28 9.22 23.04
CA PRO A 488 -7.99 9.12 24.47
C PRO A 488 -6.50 9.17 24.84
N ASN A 489 -5.63 8.57 24.02
CA ASN A 489 -4.19 8.52 24.25
C ASN A 489 -3.42 9.65 23.54
N TYR A 490 -4.06 10.78 23.24
CA TYR A 490 -3.51 11.90 22.46
C TYR A 490 -2.12 12.33 22.94
N ALA A 491 -1.92 12.53 24.24
CA ALA A 491 -0.65 13.02 24.81
C ALA A 491 0.53 12.07 24.51
N THR A 492 0.29 10.76 24.55
CA THR A 492 1.33 9.77 24.24
C THR A 492 1.56 9.70 22.72
N PHE A 493 0.52 9.88 21.91
CA PHE A 493 0.65 9.91 20.44
C PHE A 493 1.40 11.15 19.94
N THR A 494 1.23 12.32 20.58
CA THR A 494 2.05 13.50 20.29
C THR A 494 3.52 13.29 20.64
N GLU A 495 3.82 12.52 21.68
CA GLU A 495 5.19 12.15 22.02
C GLU A 495 5.78 11.13 21.03
N PHE A 496 5.01 10.14 20.58
CA PHE A 496 5.47 9.28 19.47
C PHE A 496 5.82 10.12 18.24
N ALA A 497 4.95 11.07 17.88
CA ALA A 497 5.14 11.98 16.77
C ALA A 497 6.38 12.88 16.94
N SER A 498 6.76 13.28 18.16
CA SER A 498 7.93 14.12 18.39
C SER A 498 9.25 13.37 18.09
N VAL A 499 9.29 12.08 18.42
CA VAL A 499 10.48 11.22 18.20
C VAL A 499 10.73 10.91 16.73
N SER A 500 9.69 10.89 15.89
CA SER A 500 9.81 10.52 14.47
C SER A 500 10.77 11.41 13.67
N ASN A 501 11.07 12.63 14.16
CA ASN A 501 11.97 13.59 13.51
C ASN A 501 13.45 13.43 13.93
N MET A 502 13.77 12.53 14.86
CA MET A 502 15.15 12.37 15.34
C MET A 502 16.01 11.61 14.33
N MET A 503 16.97 12.28 13.70
CA MET A 503 17.97 11.61 12.87
C MET A 503 18.97 10.82 13.75
N ALA A 504 19.37 9.64 13.29
CA ALA A 504 20.51 8.87 13.80
C ALA A 504 20.42 8.31 15.25
N THR A 505 19.24 7.90 15.71
CA THR A 505 19.14 7.10 16.96
C THR A 505 19.41 5.63 16.65
N GLY A 506 20.36 4.98 17.35
CA GLY A 506 20.63 3.55 17.18
C GLY A 506 19.39 2.69 17.51
N ARG A 507 19.20 1.56 16.79
CA ARG A 507 18.02 0.66 16.90
C ARG A 507 17.61 0.36 18.35
N SER A 508 18.57 0.02 19.22
CA SER A 508 18.30 -0.31 20.63
C SER A 508 17.78 0.90 21.41
N THR A 509 18.37 2.08 21.20
CA THR A 509 17.94 3.32 21.87
C THR A 509 16.53 3.72 21.42
N LEU A 510 16.21 3.57 20.13
CA LEU A 510 14.87 3.83 19.60
C LEU A 510 13.85 2.89 20.24
N GLN A 511 14.14 1.58 20.27
CA GLN A 511 13.23 0.59 20.87
C GLN A 511 13.00 0.84 22.36
N LYS A 512 14.04 1.15 23.14
CA LYS A 512 13.88 1.54 24.56
C LYS A 512 12.95 2.74 24.73
N ARG A 513 13.06 3.74 23.86
CA ARG A 513 12.19 4.92 23.88
C ARG A 513 10.75 4.58 23.51
N VAL A 514 10.54 3.71 22.52
CA VAL A 514 9.21 3.17 22.18
C VAL A 514 8.58 2.48 23.39
N MET A 515 9.31 1.59 24.07
CA MET A 515 8.79 0.89 25.25
C MET A 515 8.44 1.84 26.40
N ALA A 516 9.27 2.87 26.63
CA ALA A 516 8.97 3.90 27.62
C ALA A 516 7.68 4.67 27.32
N LEU A 517 7.41 4.99 26.04
CA LEU A 517 6.16 5.64 25.63
C LEU A 517 4.97 4.68 25.72
N LEU A 518 5.13 3.40 25.38
CA LEU A 518 4.07 2.40 25.47
C LEU A 518 3.56 2.23 26.92
N ARG A 519 4.45 2.29 27.91
CA ARG A 519 4.06 2.23 29.34
C ARG A 519 3.16 3.39 29.80
N ARG A 520 3.15 4.51 29.06
CA ARG A 520 2.32 5.69 29.35
C ARG A 520 0.92 5.59 28.73
N ILE A 521 0.57 4.47 28.09
CA ILE A 521 -0.76 4.25 27.52
C ILE A 521 -1.65 3.67 28.61
N GLU A 522 -2.55 4.50 29.14
CA GLU A 522 -3.42 4.14 30.26
C GLU A 522 -4.84 3.78 29.81
N HIS A 523 -5.30 4.38 28.71
CA HIS A 523 -6.69 4.23 28.25
C HIS A 523 -6.83 3.07 27.27
N PRO A 524 -7.60 2.01 27.60
CA PRO A 524 -7.85 0.92 26.68
C PRO A 524 -8.74 1.39 25.52
N THR A 525 -8.30 1.10 24.31
CA THR A 525 -9.05 1.28 23.06
C THR A 525 -9.23 -0.08 22.41
N THR A 526 -10.20 -0.21 21.50
CA THR A 526 -10.33 -1.44 20.71
C THR A 526 -9.04 -1.72 19.93
N GLY A 527 -8.36 -0.67 19.44
CA GLY A 527 -7.14 -0.82 18.64
C GLY A 527 -5.93 -1.28 19.45
N ASN A 528 -5.66 -0.69 20.62
CA ASN A 528 -4.50 -1.09 21.42
C ASN A 528 -4.66 -2.47 22.07
N THR A 529 -5.90 -2.87 22.41
CA THR A 529 -6.17 -4.21 22.95
C THR A 529 -6.00 -5.27 21.87
N GLU A 530 -6.58 -5.03 20.69
CA GLU A 530 -6.43 -5.94 19.55
C GLU A 530 -4.95 -6.06 19.12
N ALA A 531 -4.20 -4.96 19.09
CA ALA A 531 -2.77 -4.98 18.80
C ALA A 531 -1.96 -5.85 19.78
N TRP A 532 -2.33 -5.80 21.07
CA TRP A 532 -1.71 -6.62 22.10
C TRP A 532 -2.04 -8.11 21.90
N GLU A 533 -3.29 -8.45 21.62
CA GLU A 533 -3.74 -9.83 21.37
C GLU A 533 -3.11 -10.44 20.11
N ASP A 534 -3.07 -9.69 19.01
CA ASP A 534 -2.45 -10.12 17.75
C ASP A 534 -0.93 -10.30 17.92
N THR A 535 -0.28 -9.39 18.65
CA THR A 535 1.15 -9.51 18.97
C THR A 535 1.41 -10.72 19.87
N LEU A 536 0.53 -11.01 20.83
CA LEU A 536 0.65 -12.18 21.69
C LEU A 536 0.57 -13.48 20.87
N ALA A 537 -0.41 -13.58 19.98
CA ALA A 537 -0.58 -14.76 19.13
C ALA A 537 0.65 -15.02 18.25
N LYS A 538 1.21 -13.96 17.63
CA LYS A 538 2.45 -14.05 16.85
C LYS A 538 3.66 -14.40 17.74
N TRP A 539 3.78 -13.77 18.90
CA TRP A 539 4.85 -14.05 19.86
C TRP A 539 4.83 -15.51 20.33
N GLU A 540 3.66 -16.11 20.57
CA GLU A 540 3.55 -17.52 20.93
C GLU A 540 4.02 -18.45 19.81
N GLN A 541 3.66 -18.14 18.56
CA GLN A 541 4.10 -18.87 17.39
C GLN A 541 5.63 -18.80 17.25
N ASP A 542 6.20 -17.61 17.36
CA ASP A 542 7.64 -17.39 17.21
C ASP A 542 8.43 -17.99 18.39
N THR A 543 7.87 -17.96 19.60
CA THR A 543 8.42 -18.66 20.78
C THR A 543 8.52 -20.17 20.52
N LYS A 544 7.48 -20.79 19.95
CA LYS A 544 7.53 -22.23 19.59
C LYS A 544 8.59 -22.50 18.51
N GLN A 545 8.74 -21.61 17.53
CA GLN A 545 9.76 -21.75 16.49
C GLN A 545 11.19 -21.65 17.05
N ILE A 546 11.46 -20.66 17.90
CA ILE A 546 12.79 -20.46 18.53
C ILE A 546 13.20 -21.69 19.35
N LEU A 547 12.25 -22.29 20.07
CA LEU A 547 12.52 -23.45 20.92
C LEU A 547 12.65 -24.78 20.14
N ASN A 548 11.95 -24.93 19.01
CA ASN A 548 11.93 -26.20 18.26
C ASN A 548 12.92 -26.22 17.09
N PHE A 549 13.20 -25.07 16.47
CA PHE A 549 14.03 -24.95 15.26
C PHE A 549 15.00 -23.76 15.36
N PRO A 550 15.99 -23.79 16.26
CA PRO A 550 16.95 -22.71 16.39
C PRO A 550 17.79 -22.59 15.10
N LYS A 551 17.49 -21.57 14.28
CA LYS A 551 18.28 -21.22 13.09
C LYS A 551 19.66 -20.69 13.52
N ASN A 552 20.69 -20.89 12.69
CA ASN A 552 22.09 -20.55 13.02
C ASN A 552 22.40 -19.03 13.06
N LYS A 553 21.43 -18.12 12.90
CA LYS A 553 21.67 -16.66 12.86
C LYS A 553 21.07 -15.96 14.08
N VAL A 554 21.91 -15.23 14.81
CA VAL A 554 21.55 -14.40 15.98
C VAL A 554 20.63 -13.23 15.60
N GLU A 555 20.61 -12.82 14.33
CA GLU A 555 19.76 -11.72 13.82
C GLU A 555 18.26 -12.05 13.77
N ASP A 556 17.88 -13.33 13.73
CA ASP A 556 16.47 -13.77 13.66
C ASP A 556 15.71 -13.62 15.01
N GLY A 557 16.39 -13.26 16.11
CA GLY A 557 15.78 -13.13 17.45
C GLY A 557 15.27 -11.74 17.81
N GLN A 558 15.63 -10.70 17.05
CA GLN A 558 15.34 -9.31 17.45
C GLN A 558 13.85 -8.96 17.42
N GLU A 559 13.11 -9.47 16.43
CA GLU A 559 11.67 -9.29 16.32
C GLU A 559 10.95 -9.87 17.57
N TRP A 560 11.37 -11.06 18.02
CA TRP A 560 10.83 -11.70 19.22
C TRP A 560 11.13 -10.90 20.50
N ILE A 561 12.34 -10.35 20.63
CA ILE A 561 12.71 -9.47 21.76
C ILE A 561 11.81 -8.22 21.76
N ASN A 562 11.63 -7.57 20.61
CA ASN A 562 10.81 -6.37 20.50
C ASN A 562 9.33 -6.66 20.83
N MET A 563 8.77 -7.76 20.32
CA MET A 563 7.41 -8.20 20.67
C MET A 563 7.26 -8.47 22.16
N THR A 564 8.24 -9.14 22.78
CA THR A 564 8.24 -9.39 24.23
C THR A 564 8.22 -8.08 25.02
N GLY A 565 9.06 -7.11 24.64
CA GLY A 565 9.07 -5.78 25.26
C GLY A 565 7.76 -5.03 25.08
N PHE A 566 7.19 -5.08 23.87
CA PHE A 566 5.90 -4.47 23.55
C PHE A 566 4.77 -5.03 24.42
N LEU A 567 4.68 -6.36 24.55
CA LEU A 567 3.67 -7.02 25.36
C LEU A 567 3.82 -6.68 26.86
N CYS A 568 5.05 -6.58 27.36
CA CYS A 568 5.35 -6.14 28.73
C CYS A 568 4.94 -4.68 28.96
N ALA A 569 5.25 -3.78 28.02
CA ALA A 569 5.02 -2.34 28.16
C ALA A 569 3.54 -1.97 28.00
N LEU A 570 2.82 -2.55 27.03
CA LEU A 570 1.43 -2.22 26.73
C LEU A 570 0.41 -3.04 27.55
N GLY A 571 0.81 -4.16 28.16
CA GLY A 571 -0.13 -5.09 28.80
C GLY A 571 -1.02 -4.52 29.92
N GLY A 572 -0.71 -3.33 30.45
CA GLY A 572 -1.57 -2.62 31.41
C GLY A 572 -2.97 -2.32 30.86
N VAL A 573 -3.11 -2.04 29.55
CA VAL A 573 -4.42 -1.72 28.94
C VAL A 573 -5.41 -2.90 29.03
N CYS A 574 -4.90 -4.13 29.06
CA CYS A 574 -5.71 -5.35 29.15
C CYS A 574 -6.33 -5.56 30.53
N LEU A 575 -5.82 -4.89 31.59
CA LEU A 575 -6.42 -4.94 32.93
C LEU A 575 -7.56 -3.93 33.09
N SER A 576 -7.38 -2.72 32.58
CA SER A 576 -8.31 -1.59 32.74
C SER A 576 -9.66 -1.80 32.05
N GLN A 577 -9.80 -2.78 31.16
CA GLN A 577 -11.09 -3.15 30.57
C GLN A 577 -12.08 -3.74 31.59
N ARG A 578 -11.60 -4.31 32.71
CA ARG A 578 -12.46 -4.93 33.73
C ARG A 578 -13.00 -3.96 34.78
N SER A 579 -12.56 -2.71 34.80
CA SER A 579 -12.91 -1.72 35.83
C SER A 579 -13.75 -0.54 35.31
N LYS A 580 -14.72 -0.78 34.42
CA LYS A 580 -15.81 0.19 34.21
C LYS A 580 -17.02 -0.14 35.11
N PRO A 581 -17.37 0.71 36.09
CA PRO A 581 -18.74 0.79 36.57
C PRO A 581 -19.61 1.27 35.40
N CYS A 582 -20.69 0.55 35.13
CA CYS A 582 -21.67 0.93 34.13
C CYS A 582 -22.44 2.18 34.60
N GLY A 583 -22.02 3.38 34.17
CA GLY A 583 -22.78 4.64 34.23
C GLY A 583 -23.16 5.19 35.63
N PRO A 584 -23.53 6.48 35.73
CA PRO A 584 -24.11 7.02 36.95
C PRO A 584 -25.53 6.45 37.12
N ALA A 585 -25.76 5.78 38.25
CA ALA A 585 -27.09 5.35 38.66
C ALA A 585 -27.99 6.59 38.81
N THR A 586 -28.84 6.83 37.81
CA THR A 586 -29.96 7.76 37.96
C THR A 586 -31.01 7.05 38.81
N TYR A 587 -31.05 7.41 40.09
CA TYR A 587 -32.14 7.07 40.98
C TYR A 587 -33.45 7.60 40.38
N SER A 588 -34.41 6.72 40.12
CA SER A 588 -35.82 7.09 39.92
C SER A 588 -36.69 5.97 40.49
N PRO A 589 -37.68 6.28 41.34
CA PRO A 589 -38.51 5.26 42.00
C PRO A 589 -39.58 4.71 41.05
N PRO A 590 -40.09 3.47 41.25
CA PRO A 590 -41.01 2.83 40.33
C PRO A 590 -42.46 3.14 40.71
N MET A 591 -43.23 3.73 39.80
CA MET A 591 -44.70 3.69 39.84
C MET A 591 -45.24 3.62 38.40
N GLY A 592 -45.84 2.48 38.03
CA GLY A 592 -46.54 2.30 36.76
C GLY A 592 -47.02 0.84 36.57
N PRO A 593 -48.33 0.57 36.33
CA PRO A 593 -48.87 -0.78 36.39
C PRO A 593 -48.63 -1.60 35.11
N MET A 594 -48.59 -2.92 35.31
CA MET A 594 -48.45 -3.95 34.29
C MET A 594 -49.66 -3.98 33.34
N SER A 595 -49.44 -3.87 32.03
CA SER A 595 -50.14 -4.70 31.03
C SER A 595 -49.51 -4.62 29.63
N GLU A 596 -49.64 -5.73 28.91
CA GLU A 596 -49.47 -5.96 27.46
C GLU A 596 -48.06 -6.18 26.87
N ARG A 597 -47.73 -7.47 26.76
CA ARG A 597 -46.80 -8.04 25.76
C ARG A 597 -47.45 -8.04 24.37
N LYS A 598 -46.64 -7.82 23.33
CA LYS A 598 -46.65 -8.66 22.11
C LYS A 598 -45.32 -8.59 21.35
N TYR A 599 -44.98 -9.74 20.77
CA TYR A 599 -43.67 -10.21 20.34
C TYR A 599 -43.37 -9.88 18.87
N SER A 600 -42.10 -9.74 18.51
CA SER A 600 -41.54 -10.37 17.29
C SER A 600 -40.01 -10.49 17.36
N MET A 601 -39.52 -11.67 16.96
CA MET A 601 -38.16 -12.19 17.11
C MET A 601 -37.26 -11.83 15.92
N VAL A 602 -35.98 -11.53 16.19
CA VAL A 602 -34.84 -11.98 15.35
C VAL A 602 -33.70 -12.40 16.28
N SER A 603 -33.20 -13.60 16.02
CA SER A 603 -32.26 -14.41 16.79
C SER A 603 -30.81 -13.93 16.69
N VAL A 604 -30.16 -13.69 17.83
CA VAL A 604 -28.69 -13.72 17.99
C VAL A 604 -28.38 -14.82 19.00
N GLY A 605 -27.49 -15.73 18.60
CA GLY A 605 -27.13 -16.94 19.33
C GLY A 605 -26.53 -16.67 20.71
N SER A 606 -27.00 -17.48 21.66
CA SER A 606 -26.77 -17.48 23.11
C SER A 606 -25.29 -17.46 23.50
N CYS A 607 -24.93 -16.54 24.39
CA CYS A 607 -23.94 -16.78 25.43
C CYS A 607 -24.68 -17.17 26.70
N ASP A 608 -24.47 -18.41 27.15
CA ASP A 608 -25.12 -18.95 28.35
C ASP A 608 -24.59 -18.24 29.60
N VAL A 609 -25.49 -17.51 30.27
CA VAL A 609 -25.30 -17.01 31.63
C VAL A 609 -26.19 -17.85 32.54
N SER A 610 -25.57 -18.73 33.33
CA SER A 610 -26.20 -19.38 34.47
C SER A 610 -25.79 -18.67 35.77
N ASN A 611 -26.80 -18.36 36.56
CA ASN A 611 -26.81 -17.67 37.85
C ASN A 611 -25.73 -18.14 38.85
N ALA A 612 -25.17 -17.18 39.59
CA ALA A 612 -24.83 -17.37 41.01
C ALA A 612 -24.81 -16.01 41.74
N GLY A 613 -25.90 -15.70 42.46
CA GLY A 613 -25.82 -14.82 43.61
C GLY A 613 -25.57 -15.68 44.84
N THR A 614 -24.44 -15.47 45.52
CA THR A 614 -24.22 -15.57 46.98
C THR A 614 -22.72 -15.51 47.29
N SER A 615 -22.36 -14.60 48.19
CA SER A 615 -21.24 -14.62 49.15
C SER A 615 -19.98 -15.45 48.85
N ALA A 616 -18.85 -14.72 48.76
CA ALA A 616 -17.51 -14.99 49.27
C ALA A 616 -16.94 -16.43 49.29
N THR A 617 -15.67 -16.51 48.89
CA THR A 617 -14.73 -17.64 48.99
C THR A 617 -15.05 -18.85 48.11
N CYS A 618 -14.37 -18.94 46.96
CA CYS A 618 -13.54 -20.07 46.54
C CYS A 618 -13.06 -19.89 45.09
N SER A 619 -11.83 -20.35 44.86
CA SER A 619 -11.03 -20.34 43.64
C SER A 619 -11.63 -21.12 42.46
N SER A 620 -11.81 -20.45 41.32
CA SER A 620 -11.72 -21.04 39.98
C SER A 620 -11.24 -19.96 39.00
N SER A 621 -9.92 -19.86 38.82
CA SER A 621 -9.29 -18.89 37.93
C SER A 621 -9.56 -19.25 36.48
N THR A 622 -10.51 -18.58 35.84
CA THR A 622 -10.42 -18.39 34.38
C THR A 622 -9.19 -17.52 34.12
N GLU A 623 -8.07 -18.17 33.78
CA GLU A 623 -6.81 -17.48 33.51
C GLU A 623 -6.98 -16.51 32.34
N THR A 624 -6.59 -15.25 32.54
CA THR A 624 -6.64 -14.24 31.50
C THR A 624 -5.48 -14.43 30.52
N PRO A 625 -5.61 -14.02 29.24
CA PRO A 625 -4.50 -14.08 28.27
C PRO A 625 -3.22 -13.42 28.78
N LEU A 626 -3.37 -12.28 29.47
CA LEU A 626 -2.28 -11.58 30.16
C LEU A 626 -1.65 -12.41 31.29
N GLY A 627 -2.47 -13.12 32.07
CA GLY A 627 -1.99 -14.03 33.09
C GLY A 627 -1.18 -15.18 32.51
N MET A 628 -1.69 -15.80 31.44
CA MET A 628 -1.02 -16.89 30.71
C MET A 628 0.30 -16.43 30.08
N PHE A 629 0.32 -15.22 29.51
CA PHE A 629 1.54 -14.60 28.99
C PHE A 629 2.62 -14.48 30.08
N LEU A 630 2.27 -13.95 31.26
CA LEU A 630 3.21 -13.84 32.36
C LEU A 630 3.69 -15.22 32.85
N ASP A 631 2.80 -16.21 32.98
CA ASP A 631 3.21 -17.58 33.34
C ASP A 631 4.16 -18.17 32.31
N ARG A 632 3.93 -17.89 31.03
CA ARG A 632 4.82 -18.34 29.95
C ARG A 632 6.18 -17.68 30.04
N LEU A 633 6.27 -16.37 30.32
CA LEU A 633 7.55 -15.69 30.55
C LEU A 633 8.29 -16.27 31.76
N LEU A 634 7.59 -16.53 32.86
CA LEU A 634 8.19 -17.14 34.05
C LEU A 634 8.75 -18.55 33.75
N ALA A 635 8.07 -19.34 32.92
CA ALA A 635 8.59 -20.63 32.46
C ALA A 635 9.86 -20.48 31.59
N LEU A 636 9.94 -19.42 30.77
CA LEU A 636 11.10 -19.14 29.93
C LEU A 636 12.34 -18.67 30.72
N LEU A 637 12.18 -18.17 31.96
CA LEU A 637 13.31 -17.78 32.84
C LEU A 637 14.24 -18.95 33.20
N VAL A 638 13.76 -20.18 33.06
CA VAL A 638 14.54 -21.42 33.30
C VAL A 638 14.65 -22.27 32.03
N CYS A 639 14.56 -21.64 30.86
CA CYS A 639 14.69 -22.34 29.59
C CYS A 639 16.04 -23.07 29.48
N GLY A 640 16.03 -24.40 29.55
CA GLY A 640 17.22 -25.26 29.50
C GLY A 640 17.76 -25.57 28.10
N HIS A 641 17.28 -24.89 27.06
CA HIS A 641 17.68 -25.19 25.68
C HIS A 641 19.16 -24.80 25.44
N GLU A 642 19.99 -25.73 24.99
CA GLU A 642 21.46 -25.56 24.93
C GLU A 642 21.94 -24.35 24.12
N ARG A 643 21.36 -24.12 22.93
CA ARG A 643 21.77 -23.03 22.02
C ARG A 643 21.17 -21.66 22.33
N VAL A 644 19.86 -21.60 22.57
CA VAL A 644 19.11 -20.34 22.69
C VAL A 644 18.70 -20.01 24.13
N GLY A 645 18.86 -20.94 25.07
CA GLY A 645 18.37 -20.79 26.44
C GLY A 645 18.97 -19.59 27.17
N LEU A 646 20.28 -19.34 27.05
CA LEU A 646 20.91 -18.16 27.66
C LEU A 646 20.35 -16.85 27.08
N HIS A 647 20.19 -16.80 25.76
CA HIS A 647 19.65 -15.63 25.07
C HIS A 647 18.20 -15.35 25.49
N VAL A 648 17.35 -16.38 25.52
CA VAL A 648 15.95 -16.28 25.97
C VAL A 648 15.89 -15.81 27.43
N ARG A 649 16.58 -16.49 28.35
CA ARG A 649 16.56 -16.15 29.78
C ARG A 649 17.02 -14.72 30.04
N THR A 650 18.10 -14.29 29.38
CA THR A 650 18.66 -12.93 29.56
C THR A 650 17.68 -11.85 29.12
N ASN A 651 17.08 -12.01 27.93
CA ASN A 651 16.12 -11.05 27.40
C ASN A 651 14.80 -11.05 28.20
N VAL A 652 14.26 -12.21 28.56
CA VAL A 652 13.04 -12.26 29.40
C VAL A 652 13.26 -11.58 30.74
N LYS A 653 14.39 -11.86 31.41
CA LYS A 653 14.78 -11.21 32.67
C LYS A 653 14.89 -9.69 32.52
N GLU A 654 15.57 -9.20 31.48
CA GLU A 654 15.73 -7.76 31.23
C GLU A 654 14.41 -7.07 30.90
N LEU A 655 13.60 -7.65 30.02
CA LEU A 655 12.33 -7.05 29.60
C LEU A 655 11.28 -7.06 30.72
N LEU A 656 11.20 -8.12 31.53
CA LEU A 656 10.34 -8.14 32.72
C LEU A 656 10.80 -7.12 33.77
N GLY A 657 12.11 -6.99 33.97
CA GLY A 657 12.67 -6.11 35.00
C GLY A 657 12.67 -4.62 34.63
N LEU A 658 12.70 -4.29 33.33
CA LEU A 658 12.88 -2.92 32.84
C LEU A 658 11.68 -2.38 32.07
N GLU A 659 10.99 -3.24 31.31
CA GLU A 659 9.98 -2.78 30.33
C GLU A 659 8.53 -3.03 30.77
N LEU A 660 8.30 -3.81 31.82
CA LEU A 660 6.96 -4.14 32.32
C LEU A 660 6.21 -2.89 32.81
N SER A 661 4.95 -2.74 32.38
CA SER A 661 4.06 -1.69 32.88
C SER A 661 3.87 -1.78 34.40
N PRO A 662 3.99 -0.67 35.16
CA PRO A 662 3.81 -0.64 36.61
C PRO A 662 2.49 -1.24 37.10
N VAL A 663 1.41 -1.08 36.33
CA VAL A 663 0.08 -1.65 36.65
C VAL A 663 0.13 -3.18 36.79
N LEU A 664 1.12 -3.84 36.17
CA LEU A 664 1.28 -5.30 36.18
C LEU A 664 2.13 -5.81 37.36
N TYR A 665 2.76 -4.94 38.16
CA TYR A 665 3.69 -5.34 39.22
C TYR A 665 3.02 -6.24 40.26
N HIS A 666 1.80 -5.89 40.69
CA HIS A 666 1.03 -6.72 41.61
C HIS A 666 0.79 -8.14 41.08
N MET A 667 0.40 -8.27 39.80
CA MET A 667 0.16 -9.57 39.18
C MET A 667 1.45 -10.40 39.07
N LEU A 668 2.54 -9.77 38.63
CA LEU A 668 3.84 -10.42 38.54
C LEU A 668 4.33 -10.91 39.91
N PHE A 669 4.29 -10.05 40.94
CA PHE A 669 4.77 -10.40 42.29
C PHE A 669 3.96 -11.54 42.88
N ASN A 670 2.64 -11.56 42.68
CA ASN A 670 1.80 -12.69 43.11
C ASN A 670 2.19 -13.99 42.39
N LYS A 671 2.45 -13.96 41.07
CA LYS A 671 2.87 -15.14 40.30
C LYS A 671 4.25 -15.64 40.71
N LEU A 672 5.21 -14.74 40.92
CA LEU A 672 6.55 -15.07 41.45
C LEU A 672 6.46 -15.66 42.86
N ARG A 673 5.71 -15.02 43.77
CA ARG A 673 5.45 -15.52 45.13
C ARG A 673 4.89 -16.93 45.11
N ASN A 674 3.85 -17.16 44.31
CA ASN A 674 3.19 -18.46 44.21
C ASN A 674 4.14 -19.52 43.60
N SER A 675 4.95 -19.15 42.61
CA SER A 675 5.91 -20.07 41.97
C SER A 675 7.01 -20.51 42.95
N ILE A 676 7.57 -19.58 43.73
CA ILE A 676 8.57 -19.89 44.74
C ILE A 676 7.94 -20.63 45.93
N GLY A 677 6.70 -20.27 46.31
CA GLY A 677 5.97 -20.92 47.40
C GLY A 677 5.85 -22.44 47.21
N ARG A 678 5.62 -22.90 45.96
CA ARG A 678 5.54 -24.32 45.61
C ARG A 678 6.79 -25.13 45.96
N PHE A 679 7.97 -24.50 46.09
CA PHE A 679 9.19 -25.20 46.52
C PHE A 679 9.13 -25.65 47.98
N PHE A 680 8.23 -25.07 48.77
CA PHE A 680 8.08 -25.33 50.20
C PHE A 680 6.78 -26.09 50.54
N ASP A 681 5.89 -26.32 49.56
CA ASP A 681 4.60 -27.00 49.75
C ASP A 681 4.72 -28.53 49.78
N THR A 682 5.81 -29.09 49.24
CA THR A 682 6.08 -30.53 49.30
C THR A 682 6.44 -30.95 50.72
N GLN A 683 5.76 -31.97 51.26
CA GLN A 683 6.09 -32.65 52.53
C GLN A 683 7.48 -33.31 52.43
N GLY A 684 8.56 -32.53 52.53
CA GLY A 684 9.94 -32.97 52.30
C GLY A 684 10.95 -31.81 52.31
N PRO A 685 12.26 -32.10 52.19
CA PRO A 685 13.30 -31.07 52.08
C PRO A 685 13.10 -30.26 50.79
N VAL A 686 13.38 -28.95 50.86
CA VAL A 686 13.25 -28.03 49.73
C VAL A 686 14.08 -28.54 48.54
N PRO A 687 13.50 -28.72 47.35
CA PRO A 687 14.20 -29.31 46.20
C PRO A 687 15.22 -28.32 45.62
N ILE A 688 16.50 -28.54 45.92
CA ILE A 688 17.62 -27.81 45.32
C ILE A 688 18.04 -28.52 44.03
N ASN A 689 17.73 -27.90 42.90
CA ASN A 689 18.19 -28.30 41.58
C ASN A 689 18.55 -27.06 40.75
N ASP A 690 19.21 -27.26 39.61
CA ASP A 690 19.69 -26.16 38.76
C ASP A 690 18.53 -25.27 38.28
N THR A 691 17.39 -25.86 37.92
CA THR A 691 16.19 -25.15 37.45
C THR A 691 15.63 -24.20 38.51
N ASN A 692 15.38 -24.70 39.73
CA ASN A 692 14.83 -23.93 40.84
C ASN A 692 15.82 -22.85 41.29
N THR A 693 17.11 -23.18 41.35
CA THR A 693 18.16 -22.23 41.74
C THR A 693 18.28 -21.11 40.72
N GLN A 694 18.24 -21.45 39.42
CA GLN A 694 18.19 -20.48 38.35
C GLN A 694 16.93 -19.60 38.43
N PHE A 695 15.75 -20.17 38.68
CA PHE A 695 14.52 -19.39 38.83
C PHE A 695 14.63 -18.36 39.97
N VAL A 696 15.18 -18.77 41.11
CA VAL A 696 15.42 -17.89 42.27
C VAL A 696 16.41 -16.78 41.90
N GLU A 697 17.51 -17.11 41.23
CA GLU A 697 18.48 -16.11 40.77
C GLU A 697 17.85 -15.07 39.83
N GLN A 698 17.08 -15.52 38.84
CA GLN A 698 16.38 -14.62 37.91
C GLN A 698 15.34 -13.76 38.64
N THR A 699 14.62 -14.33 39.60
CA THR A 699 13.63 -13.59 40.40
C THR A 699 14.29 -12.48 41.21
N ILE A 700 15.43 -12.74 41.86
CA ILE A 700 16.18 -11.71 42.60
C ILE A 700 16.56 -10.56 41.67
N ALA A 701 17.06 -10.88 40.46
CA ALA A 701 17.45 -9.87 39.48
C ALA A 701 16.26 -9.03 38.96
N ILE A 702 15.13 -9.67 38.65
CA ILE A 702 13.90 -8.99 38.20
C ILE A 702 13.37 -8.07 39.30
N MET A 703 13.26 -8.58 40.54
CA MET A 703 12.79 -7.79 41.68
C MET A 703 13.68 -6.57 41.92
N LYS A 704 15.01 -6.74 41.81
CA LYS A 704 15.95 -5.63 41.99
C LYS A 704 15.74 -4.58 40.90
N ASN A 705 15.68 -4.99 39.64
CA ASN A 705 15.49 -4.06 38.52
C ASN A 705 14.16 -3.28 38.62
N LEU A 706 13.07 -3.94 39.05
CA LEU A 706 11.78 -3.28 39.23
C LEU A 706 11.80 -2.25 40.37
N LEU A 707 12.50 -2.57 41.47
CA LEU A 707 12.66 -1.64 42.59
C LEU A 707 13.67 -0.52 42.28
N ASP A 708 14.68 -0.75 41.45
CA ASP A 708 15.60 0.30 40.97
C ASP A 708 14.94 1.26 39.96
N ASN A 709 13.84 0.83 39.31
CA ASN A 709 13.22 1.59 38.24
C ASN A 709 12.28 2.69 38.77
N HIS A 710 12.67 3.95 38.59
CA HIS A 710 11.90 5.13 39.01
C HIS A 710 10.90 5.62 37.93
N ALA A 711 10.14 4.70 37.31
CA ALA A 711 9.11 5.10 36.36
C ALA A 711 7.99 5.93 37.05
N GLU A 712 7.46 6.95 36.36
CA GLU A 712 6.33 7.74 36.84
C GLU A 712 5.14 6.83 37.20
N GLY A 713 4.51 7.08 38.36
CA GLY A 713 3.39 6.28 38.87
C GLY A 713 3.76 4.91 39.48
N SER A 714 5.04 4.49 39.42
CA SER A 714 5.47 3.17 39.92
C SER A 714 5.23 2.98 41.42
N SER A 715 5.42 4.01 42.24
CA SER A 715 5.26 3.95 43.70
C SER A 715 3.83 3.57 44.13
N GLU A 716 2.79 4.06 43.42
CA GLU A 716 1.40 3.72 43.73
C GLU A 716 1.12 2.23 43.51
N HIS A 717 1.63 1.67 42.41
CA HIS A 717 1.43 0.27 42.07
C HIS A 717 2.28 -0.69 42.90
N LEU A 718 3.47 -0.25 43.34
CA LEU A 718 4.31 -1.01 44.28
C LEU A 718 3.62 -1.18 45.63
N GLY A 719 2.94 -0.15 46.13
CA GLY A 719 2.18 -0.20 47.38
C GLY A 719 1.01 -1.17 47.38
N GLN A 720 0.54 -1.62 46.22
CA GLN A 720 -0.54 -2.61 46.11
C GLN A 720 -0.04 -4.06 46.19
N ALA A 721 1.27 -4.30 46.09
CA ALA A 721 1.83 -5.63 45.93
C ALA A 721 2.46 -6.20 47.22
N SER A 722 2.04 -7.40 47.62
CA SER A 722 2.60 -8.06 48.82
C SER A 722 3.97 -8.68 48.53
N ILE A 723 5.06 -8.02 48.96
CA ILE A 723 6.44 -8.46 48.68
C ILE A 723 7.02 -9.37 49.78
N GLU A 724 6.51 -9.27 51.02
CA GLU A 724 7.10 -9.90 52.22
C GLU A 724 7.26 -11.41 52.14
N THR A 725 6.18 -12.11 51.77
CA THR A 725 6.19 -13.58 51.71
C THR A 725 7.14 -14.09 50.64
N MET A 726 7.23 -13.37 49.51
CA MET A 726 8.16 -13.70 48.44
C MET A 726 9.61 -13.51 48.89
N MET A 727 9.93 -12.38 49.54
CA MET A 727 11.26 -12.11 50.09
C MET A 727 11.68 -13.13 51.14
N LEU A 728 10.77 -13.49 52.05
CA LEU A 728 11.03 -14.53 53.04
C LEU A 728 11.36 -15.88 52.39
N ASN A 729 10.62 -16.25 51.35
CA ASN A 729 10.86 -17.50 50.62
C ASN A 729 12.20 -17.47 49.84
N LEU A 730 12.58 -16.31 49.27
CA LEU A 730 13.89 -16.13 48.63
C LEU A 730 15.03 -16.28 49.64
N VAL A 731 14.94 -15.63 50.81
CA VAL A 731 15.93 -15.75 51.89
C VAL A 731 16.03 -17.19 52.38
N ARG A 732 14.90 -17.86 52.58
CA ARG A 732 14.86 -19.28 52.99
C ARG A 732 15.57 -20.17 51.97
N TYR A 733 15.30 -19.99 50.68
CA TYR A 733 15.93 -20.80 49.63
C TYR A 733 17.44 -20.57 49.57
N VAL A 734 17.88 -19.31 49.52
CA VAL A 734 19.30 -18.92 49.40
C VAL A 734 20.12 -19.31 50.64
N ARG A 735 19.49 -19.38 51.81
CA ARG A 735 20.15 -19.88 53.04
C ARG A 735 20.53 -21.36 52.96
N ILE A 736 19.75 -22.18 52.26
CA ILE A 736 20.00 -23.63 52.13
C ILE A 736 21.10 -23.90 51.09
N LEU A 737 21.26 -23.01 50.09
CA LEU A 737 22.43 -23.01 49.21
C LEU A 737 23.68 -22.82 50.08
N GLY A 738 24.58 -23.80 50.09
CA GLY A 738 25.80 -23.80 50.91
C GLY A 738 26.76 -22.65 50.61
N ASN A 739 28.08 -22.89 50.74
CA ASN A 739 29.08 -21.83 50.57
C ASN A 739 29.92 -21.99 49.29
N THR A 740 29.29 -22.41 48.19
CA THR A 740 29.93 -22.41 46.87
C THR A 740 30.06 -20.99 46.32
N LEU A 741 30.99 -20.75 45.38
CA LEU A 741 31.18 -19.43 44.77
C LEU A 741 29.88 -18.86 44.17
N HIS A 742 29.11 -19.70 43.47
CA HIS A 742 27.81 -19.31 42.91
C HIS A 742 26.78 -18.96 44.00
N ALA A 743 26.71 -19.76 45.07
CA ALA A 743 25.82 -19.48 46.19
C ALA A 743 26.18 -18.17 46.91
N ILE A 744 27.48 -17.85 47.02
CA ILE A 744 27.95 -16.56 47.57
C ILE A 744 27.50 -15.40 46.67
N GLN A 745 27.66 -15.52 45.35
CA GLN A 745 27.17 -14.50 44.41
C GLN A 745 25.66 -14.27 44.52
N MET A 746 24.86 -15.34 44.68
CA MET A 746 23.42 -15.23 44.90
C MET A 746 23.09 -14.54 46.24
N LYS A 747 23.81 -14.88 47.32
CA LYS A 747 23.69 -14.21 48.62
C LYS A 747 23.98 -12.71 48.50
N THR A 748 25.05 -12.32 47.78
CA THR A 748 25.38 -10.91 47.52
C THR A 748 24.26 -10.19 46.77
N LYS A 749 23.74 -10.78 45.68
CA LYS A 749 22.63 -10.19 44.91
C LYS A 749 21.35 -10.05 45.75
N LEU A 750 21.08 -11.01 46.64
CA LEU A 750 19.95 -10.93 47.56
C LEU A 750 20.12 -9.79 48.56
N CYS A 751 21.33 -9.59 49.12
CA CYS A 751 21.59 -8.45 49.99
C CYS A 751 21.36 -7.12 49.27
N GLN A 752 21.86 -6.98 48.03
CA GLN A 752 21.62 -5.80 47.19
C GLN A 752 20.13 -5.55 46.92
N LEU A 753 19.34 -6.61 46.71
CA LEU A 753 17.89 -6.49 46.58
C LEU A 753 17.26 -5.95 47.88
N VAL A 754 17.70 -6.45 49.04
CA VAL A 754 17.20 -5.97 50.34
C VAL A 754 17.58 -4.50 50.55
N GLU A 755 18.78 -4.07 50.19
CA GLU A 755 19.20 -2.66 50.26
C GLU A 755 18.25 -1.75 49.46
N VAL A 756 18.04 -2.04 48.17
CA VAL A 756 17.14 -1.25 47.30
C VAL A 756 15.70 -1.28 47.81
N MET A 757 15.24 -2.43 48.32
CA MET A 757 13.90 -2.55 48.90
C MET A 757 13.74 -1.69 50.16
N MET A 758 14.79 -1.54 50.98
CA MET A 758 14.76 -0.67 52.15
C MET A 758 14.86 0.82 51.78
N GLU A 759 15.58 1.17 50.72
CA GLU A 759 15.59 2.54 50.17
C GLU A 759 14.20 2.97 49.69
N ARG A 760 13.40 2.03 49.19
CA ARG A 760 12.02 2.24 48.71
C ARG A 760 10.94 1.80 49.70
N ARG A 761 11.28 1.76 51.00
CA ARG A 761 10.37 1.30 52.06
C ARG A 761 9.02 2.03 52.06
N ASP A 762 9.04 3.34 51.84
CA ASP A 762 7.83 4.18 51.92
C ASP A 762 6.86 3.93 50.74
N ASP A 763 7.36 3.37 49.64
CA ASP A 763 6.58 2.99 48.46
C ASP A 763 5.98 1.57 48.57
N LEU A 764 6.33 0.80 49.61
CA LEU A 764 5.99 -0.62 49.75
C LEU A 764 5.03 -0.87 50.91
N SER A 765 4.04 -1.75 50.70
CA SER A 765 3.15 -2.21 51.76
C SER A 765 3.75 -3.38 52.55
N PHE A 766 3.94 -3.20 53.86
CA PHE A 766 4.35 -4.26 54.79
C PHE A 766 3.19 -4.68 55.70
N CYS A 767 2.50 -5.76 55.34
CA CYS A 767 1.37 -6.29 56.11
C CYS A 767 1.79 -7.12 57.33
N GLN A 768 3.01 -7.66 57.33
CA GLN A 768 3.62 -8.48 58.39
C GLN A 768 5.00 -7.92 58.79
N GLU A 769 5.12 -6.59 58.88
CA GLU A 769 6.40 -5.90 59.14
C GLU A 769 7.16 -6.48 60.34
N MET A 770 6.47 -6.79 61.45
CA MET A 770 7.08 -7.34 62.67
C MET A 770 7.70 -8.74 62.50
N LYS A 771 7.20 -9.54 61.55
CA LYS A 771 7.73 -10.88 61.25
C LYS A 771 8.81 -10.82 60.17
N PHE A 772 8.76 -9.76 59.36
CA PHE A 772 9.72 -9.49 58.30
C PHE A 772 11.03 -8.88 58.85
N ARG A 773 10.92 -7.97 59.83
CA ARG A 773 12.02 -7.53 60.70
C ARG A 773 12.57 -8.71 61.50
#